data_AF-A0A832YD33-F1
#
_entry.id   AF-A0A832YD33-F1
#
_cell.length_a   1.000
_cell.length_b   1.000
_cell.length_c   1.000
_cell.angle_alpha   90.00
_cell.angle_beta   90.00
_cell.angle_gamma   90.00
#
_symmetry.space_group_name_H-M   'P 1'
#
loop_
_entity.id
_entity.type
_entity.pdbx_description
1 polymer ?
#
loop_
_entity_poly.entity_id
_entity_poly.type
_entity_poly.pdbx_seq_one_letter_code
_entity_poly.pdbx_strand_id
1 'polypeptide(L)'
;MGILFITVFVVTVASFSLSSVYAEPVIYDDDYIVEKFVGRLGFPTTMTFVGDEILILEKSSGNVIRIHDNGVPYPEPVLHVPVEIKVESGLLGISKVSNHVYLYYTEPLAGYGTSYNKLSQGYDASRNAVYQYDWNGEKLTSPILVKEFPALNGYHNGGVMTKGLNNEIYFVIGDLEQRTVFQNIPGENADFETSSIFKIDTENNSVELHAMGIRNSFGLAVDPITGYLWDTENGPDAYDEINLVETKFNSGWMEIQGPSNGKLLPPLSKFKEYKYSEPEFSWELPIGVTAIAFPEQGLFEKYFGWIFVGDFHNGNIYKFKLDDTRTKFIFKSTHLQDNVLNISKNSADTAYAGNTECRVKSYLCSLLEPMNEIVFAKDFQGITDIKFHNGAMYIAVIGEDIHDKETIGYGDGSIYKIYPKEHLSPLKQYQSSTPHKKIVCNEELMPIMSKSGSIYCVYPKTALTLINILNWSIEHPDMPKIELKNQDLHGLNFEHLNLSDSDFRGSDFDNAKITNTNFAKANLSDANLLGMDMTGTILTGADLSDANLAGVDFSGMDLTETRLIGTDLSNAVLTGTILTGADISQTNLTGVDFSGMDLSGVRLTGVDLSNENLTDTILIGADLSDTNLAGVDFSGMDLTGTILRGANLLNVILTDTILTGADLSDANLAGVDLSGWDLTEMKLTG
;
A
#
# COMPACT_ATOMS: atom_id res chain seq x y z
N MET A 1 31.35 -49.11 -51.54
CA MET A 1 32.07 -48.05 -50.80
C MET A 1 31.05 -47.02 -50.36
N GLY A 2 30.45 -47.21 -49.18
CA GLY A 2 29.53 -46.25 -48.58
C GLY A 2 30.22 -45.63 -47.38
N ILE A 3 30.42 -44.31 -47.40
CA ILE A 3 31.07 -43.55 -46.34
C ILE A 3 30.02 -43.28 -45.25
N LEU A 4 30.26 -43.80 -44.06
CA LEU A 4 29.46 -43.58 -42.85
C LEU A 4 29.89 -42.22 -42.25
N PHE A 5 29.01 -41.23 -42.28
CA PHE A 5 29.21 -39.97 -41.52
C PHE A 5 28.84 -40.23 -40.05
N ILE A 6 29.84 -40.22 -39.16
CA ILE A 6 29.65 -40.20 -37.72
C ILE A 6 29.64 -38.72 -37.29
N THR A 7 28.46 -38.21 -36.96
CA THR A 7 28.30 -36.88 -36.36
C THR A 7 28.64 -36.98 -34.88
N VAL A 8 29.80 -36.45 -34.47
CA VAL A 8 30.22 -36.35 -33.07
C VAL A 8 29.51 -35.13 -32.45
N PHE A 9 28.53 -35.38 -31.57
CA PHE A 9 28.00 -34.35 -30.69
C PHE A 9 29.04 -34.07 -29.58
N VAL A 10 29.74 -32.95 -29.67
CA VAL A 10 30.49 -32.40 -28.55
C VAL A 10 29.47 -31.74 -27.63
N VAL A 11 29.07 -32.44 -26.58
CA VAL A 11 28.33 -31.83 -25.46
C VAL A 11 29.35 -31.00 -24.69
N THR A 12 29.36 -29.68 -24.92
CA THR A 12 29.93 -28.73 -23.98
C THR A 12 29.09 -28.82 -22.71
N VAL A 13 29.60 -29.56 -21.72
CA VAL A 13 29.12 -29.45 -20.35
C VAL A 13 29.51 -28.05 -19.90
N ALA A 14 28.57 -27.10 -20.01
CA ALA A 14 28.63 -25.87 -19.26
C ALA A 14 28.62 -26.31 -17.79
N SER A 15 29.77 -26.22 -17.14
CA SER A 15 29.88 -26.21 -15.69
C SER A 15 29.09 -24.99 -15.22
N PHE A 16 27.80 -25.19 -14.93
CA PHE A 16 27.05 -24.25 -14.11
C PHE A 16 27.77 -24.20 -12.75
N SER A 17 28.48 -23.11 -12.49
CA SER A 17 28.80 -22.75 -11.12
C SER A 17 27.46 -22.65 -10.41
N LEU A 18 27.30 -23.38 -9.30
CA LEU A 18 26.23 -23.08 -8.36
C LEU A 18 26.43 -21.62 -7.95
N SER A 19 25.61 -20.72 -8.50
CA SER A 19 25.39 -19.42 -7.89
C SER A 19 24.94 -19.70 -6.46
N SER A 20 25.66 -19.18 -5.48
CA SER A 20 25.22 -19.14 -4.10
C SER A 20 23.78 -18.63 -4.09
N VAL A 21 22.85 -19.47 -3.66
CA VAL A 21 21.47 -19.05 -3.42
C VAL A 21 21.53 -18.26 -2.12
N TYR A 22 21.66 -16.94 -2.21
CA TYR A 22 21.57 -16.06 -1.05
C TYR A 22 20.12 -16.02 -0.55
N ALA A 23 19.97 -15.85 0.77
CA ALA A 23 18.65 -15.66 1.35
C ALA A 23 18.04 -14.37 0.78
N GLU A 24 16.78 -14.43 0.36
CA GLU A 24 16.03 -13.22 0.04
C GLU A 24 15.87 -12.39 1.31
N PRO A 25 15.90 -11.04 1.24
CA PRO A 25 15.70 -10.20 2.42
C PRO A 25 14.43 -10.59 3.18
N VAL A 26 14.54 -10.68 4.50
CA VAL A 26 13.44 -11.11 5.38
C VAL A 26 12.96 -9.93 6.20
N ILE A 27 11.66 -9.61 6.13
CA ILE A 27 11.01 -8.68 7.05
C ILE A 27 10.29 -9.48 8.14
N TYR A 28 10.48 -9.10 9.40
CA TYR A 28 9.82 -9.75 10.54
C TYR A 28 8.41 -9.24 10.83
N ASP A 29 8.03 -8.11 10.23
CA ASP A 29 6.68 -7.58 10.28
C ASP A 29 5.85 -8.05 9.09
N ASP A 30 4.92 -8.97 9.34
CA ASP A 30 4.05 -9.55 8.33
C ASP A 30 3.13 -8.54 7.64
N ASP A 31 3.02 -7.31 8.14
CA ASP A 31 2.28 -6.21 7.52
C ASP A 31 3.05 -5.53 6.38
N TYR A 32 4.30 -5.91 6.07
CA TYR A 32 5.13 -5.28 5.04
C TYR A 32 5.70 -6.29 4.02
N ILE A 33 5.78 -5.89 2.75
CA ILE A 33 6.41 -6.61 1.64
C ILE A 33 7.73 -5.93 1.33
N VAL A 34 8.75 -6.74 1.00
CA VAL A 34 10.00 -6.27 0.37
C VAL A 34 10.02 -6.74 -1.08
N GLU A 35 10.41 -5.84 -1.98
CA GLU A 35 10.71 -6.20 -3.35
C GLU A 35 12.01 -5.52 -3.80
N LYS A 36 12.70 -6.14 -4.76
CA LYS A 36 13.82 -5.48 -5.46
C LYS A 36 13.23 -4.46 -6.43
N PHE A 37 13.43 -3.18 -6.15
CA PHE A 37 12.87 -2.07 -6.92
C PHE A 37 13.70 -1.76 -8.17
N VAL A 38 15.02 -1.72 -8.01
CA VAL A 38 15.98 -1.63 -9.12
C VAL A 38 17.21 -2.46 -8.79
N GLY A 39 17.84 -3.04 -9.80
CA GLY A 39 19.10 -3.76 -9.65
C GLY A 39 20.14 -3.30 -10.67
N ARG A 40 21.35 -3.83 -10.53
CA ARG A 40 22.52 -3.57 -11.38
C ARG A 40 23.09 -2.15 -11.31
N LEU A 41 23.03 -1.53 -10.13
CA LEU A 41 23.65 -0.24 -9.86
C LEU A 41 25.13 -0.40 -9.51
N GLY A 42 25.97 0.47 -10.05
CA GLY A 42 27.42 0.50 -9.84
C GLY A 42 27.82 1.10 -8.50
N PHE A 43 27.87 0.28 -7.45
CA PHE A 43 28.28 0.69 -6.09
C PHE A 43 27.46 1.90 -5.58
N PRO A 44 26.13 1.72 -5.35
CA PRO A 44 25.27 2.80 -4.90
C PRO A 44 25.64 3.28 -3.48
N THR A 45 25.74 4.60 -3.28
CA THR A 45 26.02 5.21 -1.96
C THR A 45 24.76 5.80 -1.33
N THR A 46 24.45 7.06 -1.59
CA THR A 46 23.28 7.75 -1.01
C THR A 46 22.29 8.21 -2.08
N MET A 47 21.04 8.38 -1.69
CA MET A 47 19.94 8.81 -2.57
C MET A 47 19.14 9.98 -2.04
N THR A 48 18.50 10.70 -2.96
CA THR A 48 17.47 11.69 -2.66
C THR A 48 16.33 11.61 -3.67
N PHE A 49 15.19 12.20 -3.35
CA PHE A 49 14.00 12.22 -4.20
C PHE A 49 13.83 13.57 -4.91
N VAL A 50 13.40 13.52 -6.18
CA VAL A 50 13.01 14.67 -7.01
C VAL A 50 11.59 14.47 -7.55
N GLY A 51 10.60 14.94 -6.80
CA GLY A 51 9.24 14.43 -6.99
C GLY A 51 9.20 12.97 -6.57
N ASP A 52 8.61 12.11 -7.38
CA ASP A 52 8.49 10.66 -7.10
C ASP A 52 9.68 9.82 -7.61
N GLU A 53 10.66 10.48 -8.24
CA GLU A 53 11.84 9.83 -8.83
C GLU A 53 13.05 9.89 -7.91
N ILE A 54 13.94 8.92 -8.05
CA ILE A 54 15.15 8.79 -7.24
C ILE A 54 16.36 9.32 -8.01
N LEU A 55 17.19 10.14 -7.35
CA LEU A 55 18.59 10.36 -7.73
C LEU A 55 19.47 9.54 -6.79
N ILE A 56 20.17 8.54 -7.32
CA ILE A 56 21.11 7.68 -6.58
C ILE A 56 22.53 7.92 -7.09
N LEU A 57 23.49 7.95 -6.17
CA LEU A 57 24.90 8.13 -6.46
C LEU A 57 25.58 6.78 -6.71
N GLU A 58 26.40 6.70 -7.76
CA GLU A 58 27.32 5.59 -7.98
C GLU A 58 28.75 6.02 -7.63
N LYS A 59 29.30 5.41 -6.57
CA LYS A 59 30.55 5.85 -5.94
C LYS A 59 31.72 5.96 -6.92
N SER A 60 31.95 4.89 -7.68
CA SER A 60 33.18 4.69 -8.45
C SER A 60 33.08 5.24 -9.88
N SER A 61 31.88 5.23 -10.46
CA SER A 61 31.67 5.80 -11.79
C SER A 61 31.55 7.32 -11.73
N GLY A 62 31.24 7.89 -10.55
CA GLY A 62 30.97 9.33 -10.42
C GLY A 62 29.65 9.75 -11.08
N ASN A 63 28.75 8.79 -11.32
CA ASN A 63 27.46 9.04 -11.93
C ASN A 63 26.39 9.36 -10.88
N VAL A 64 25.52 10.32 -11.20
CA VAL A 64 24.22 10.49 -10.56
C VAL A 64 23.18 9.86 -11.47
N ILE A 65 22.63 8.73 -11.06
CA ILE A 65 21.63 7.98 -11.82
C ILE A 65 20.23 8.45 -11.41
N ARG A 66 19.37 8.69 -12.40
CA ARG A 66 17.95 8.97 -12.18
C ARG A 66 17.13 7.72 -12.43
N ILE A 67 16.22 7.41 -11.53
CA ILE A 67 15.35 6.24 -11.60
C ILE A 67 13.91 6.70 -11.51
N HIS A 68 13.09 6.21 -12.44
CA HIS A 68 11.66 6.44 -12.46
C HIS A 68 10.97 5.85 -11.21
N ASP A 69 9.77 6.34 -10.91
CA ASP A 69 8.88 5.84 -9.84
C ASP A 69 8.51 4.34 -9.96
N ASN A 70 8.67 3.77 -11.16
CA ASN A 70 8.47 2.35 -11.46
C ASN A 70 9.75 1.49 -11.35
N GLY A 71 10.88 2.07 -10.91
CA GLY A 71 12.14 1.35 -10.72
C GLY A 71 13.01 1.20 -11.97
N VAL A 72 12.62 1.81 -13.10
CA VAL A 72 13.43 1.79 -14.33
C VAL A 72 14.43 2.96 -14.34
N PRO A 73 15.75 2.70 -14.44
CA PRO A 73 16.74 3.76 -14.61
C PRO A 73 16.60 4.46 -15.97
N TYR A 74 16.86 5.76 -15.99
CA TYR A 74 17.08 6.48 -17.25
C TYR A 74 18.37 5.98 -17.94
N PRO A 75 18.44 5.99 -19.29
CA PRO A 75 19.61 5.49 -20.00
C PRO A 75 20.90 6.29 -19.72
N GLU A 76 20.78 7.59 -19.46
CA GLU A 76 21.90 8.50 -19.27
C GLU A 76 21.91 9.07 -17.86
N PRO A 77 23.07 9.19 -17.20
CA PRO A 77 23.17 9.82 -15.89
C PRO A 77 22.77 11.30 -15.98
N VAL A 78 22.20 11.85 -14.91
CA VAL A 78 21.86 13.28 -14.86
C VAL A 78 23.09 14.16 -14.66
N LEU A 79 24.17 13.56 -14.17
CA LEU A 79 25.49 14.15 -14.00
C LEU A 79 26.55 13.04 -13.97
N HIS A 80 27.71 13.32 -14.55
CA HIS A 80 28.93 12.55 -14.34
C HIS A 80 30.02 13.50 -13.87
N VAL A 81 30.68 13.18 -12.77
CA VAL A 81 31.83 13.93 -12.24
C VAL A 81 33.05 13.02 -12.12
N PRO A 82 34.26 13.52 -12.39
CA PRO A 82 35.47 12.77 -12.10
C PRO A 82 35.62 12.61 -10.58
N VAL A 83 35.90 11.39 -10.15
CA VAL A 83 36.08 11.06 -8.74
C VAL A 83 37.39 10.32 -8.50
N GLU A 84 38.03 10.60 -7.36
CA GLU A 84 39.10 9.74 -6.87
C GLU A 84 38.51 8.54 -6.14
N ILE A 85 38.96 7.35 -6.53
CA ILE A 85 38.50 6.07 -5.97
C ILE A 85 39.61 5.51 -5.10
N LYS A 86 39.53 5.78 -3.80
CA LYS A 86 40.50 5.34 -2.79
C LYS A 86 39.78 4.94 -1.52
N VAL A 87 39.76 3.64 -1.22
CA VAL A 87 39.09 3.09 -0.03
C VAL A 87 37.63 3.56 0.05
N GLU A 88 37.30 4.56 0.87
CA GLU A 88 35.95 5.14 1.00
C GLU A 88 35.70 6.34 0.09
N SER A 89 36.73 6.96 -0.48
CA SER A 89 36.61 8.11 -1.41
C SER A 89 35.80 7.76 -2.67
N GLY A 90 35.09 8.76 -3.19
CA GLY A 90 34.27 8.65 -4.39
C GLY A 90 33.13 9.67 -4.39
N LEU A 91 32.02 9.35 -5.06
CA LEU A 91 30.77 10.11 -4.98
C LEU A 91 29.90 9.58 -3.82
N LEU A 92 29.75 10.36 -2.75
CA LEU A 92 29.32 9.83 -1.44
C LEU A 92 27.97 10.37 -0.94
N GLY A 93 27.80 11.69 -0.95
CA GLY A 93 26.63 12.34 -0.34
C GLY A 93 25.76 13.08 -1.33
N ILE A 94 24.43 12.94 -1.21
CA ILE A 94 23.46 13.77 -1.92
C ILE A 94 22.36 14.26 -0.97
N SER A 95 21.98 15.54 -1.08
CA SER A 95 20.77 16.09 -0.48
C SER A 95 20.22 17.23 -1.33
N LYS A 96 18.99 17.67 -1.06
CA LYS A 96 18.28 18.65 -1.90
C LYS A 96 17.49 19.64 -1.06
N VAL A 97 17.50 20.90 -1.49
CA VAL A 97 16.61 21.95 -1.01
C VAL A 97 16.08 22.72 -2.21
N SER A 98 14.76 22.83 -2.34
CA SER A 98 14.12 23.49 -3.48
C SER A 98 14.65 22.92 -4.81
N ASN A 99 15.14 23.75 -5.73
CA ASN A 99 15.75 23.32 -6.99
C ASN A 99 17.28 23.13 -6.92
N HIS A 100 17.88 23.20 -5.74
CA HIS A 100 19.30 22.97 -5.56
C HIS A 100 19.58 21.58 -5.00
N VAL A 101 20.57 20.91 -5.58
CA VAL A 101 21.08 19.61 -5.14
C VAL A 101 22.50 19.79 -4.67
N TYR A 102 22.81 19.30 -3.48
CA TYR A 102 24.12 19.34 -2.89
C TYR A 102 24.76 17.96 -3.01
N LEU A 103 26.02 17.92 -3.45
CA LEU A 103 26.81 16.71 -3.59
C LEU A 103 28.09 16.80 -2.78
N TYR A 104 28.42 15.73 -2.06
CA TYR A 104 29.73 15.51 -1.45
C TYR A 104 30.49 14.44 -2.23
N TYR A 105 31.69 14.77 -2.70
CA TYR A 105 32.56 13.80 -3.35
C TYR A 105 34.04 14.13 -3.25
N THR A 106 34.87 13.12 -3.45
CA THR A 106 36.33 13.27 -3.56
C THR A 106 36.69 13.59 -5.00
N GLU A 107 37.00 14.85 -5.27
CA GLU A 107 37.35 15.39 -6.58
C GLU A 107 38.87 15.34 -6.82
N PRO A 108 39.34 14.77 -7.95
CA PRO A 108 40.74 14.86 -8.35
C PRO A 108 41.07 16.25 -8.90
N LEU A 109 42.20 16.82 -8.48
CA LEU A 109 42.67 18.14 -8.92
C LEU A 109 43.44 18.05 -10.25
N ALA A 110 43.35 19.13 -11.05
CA ALA A 110 43.89 19.16 -12.41
C ALA A 110 45.39 18.85 -12.47
N GLY A 111 45.78 17.89 -13.32
CA GLY A 111 47.16 17.44 -13.51
C GLY A 111 47.46 16.04 -12.93
N TYR A 112 46.55 15.49 -12.13
CA TYR A 112 46.62 14.13 -11.60
C TYR A 112 45.59 13.24 -12.29
N GLY A 113 46.00 12.06 -12.77
CA GLY A 113 45.10 11.13 -13.46
C GLY A 113 44.19 10.37 -12.50
N THR A 114 43.00 10.02 -12.94
CA THR A 114 42.10 9.09 -12.24
C THR A 114 42.70 7.67 -12.31
N SER A 115 43.32 7.18 -11.24
CA SER A 115 43.81 5.79 -11.22
C SER A 115 43.49 5.08 -9.92
N TYR A 116 42.84 3.93 -10.06
CA TYR A 116 42.56 2.99 -8.98
C TYR A 116 43.86 2.55 -8.28
N ASN A 117 43.91 2.65 -6.95
CA ASN A 117 45.01 2.17 -6.08
C ASN A 117 46.42 2.72 -6.33
N LYS A 118 46.64 3.74 -7.18
CA LYS A 118 47.91 4.47 -7.15
C LYS A 118 47.81 5.58 -6.14
N LEU A 119 48.72 5.56 -5.15
CA LEU A 119 49.06 6.73 -4.37
C LEU A 119 49.33 7.87 -5.36
N SER A 120 48.38 8.80 -5.49
CA SER A 120 48.73 10.14 -5.91
C SER A 120 49.85 10.60 -4.96
N GLN A 121 51.02 10.86 -5.54
CA GLN A 121 52.17 11.29 -4.74
C GLN A 121 51.89 12.70 -4.22
N GLY A 122 51.32 12.79 -3.01
CA GLY A 122 51.12 14.03 -2.28
C GLY A 122 49.68 14.25 -1.82
N TYR A 123 49.51 14.97 -0.72
CA TYR A 123 48.23 15.40 -0.17
C TYR A 123 47.44 16.37 -1.09
N ASP A 124 48.07 16.85 -2.17
CA ASP A 124 47.58 17.93 -3.04
C ASP A 124 46.93 17.43 -4.35
N ALA A 125 46.68 16.13 -4.49
CA ALA A 125 46.17 15.56 -5.74
C ALA A 125 44.64 15.51 -5.83
N SER A 126 43.94 15.59 -4.70
CA SER A 126 42.48 15.53 -4.62
C SER A 126 41.98 16.29 -3.41
N ARG A 127 40.70 16.68 -3.46
CA ARG A 127 39.98 17.29 -2.35
C ARG A 127 38.65 16.59 -2.11
N ASN A 128 38.21 16.54 -0.87
CA ASN A 128 36.83 16.29 -0.54
C ASN A 128 36.06 17.61 -0.69
N ALA A 129 34.97 17.61 -1.44
CA ALA A 129 34.28 18.84 -1.78
C ALA A 129 32.76 18.69 -1.68
N VAL A 130 32.12 19.75 -1.17
CA VAL A 130 30.68 19.94 -1.23
C VAL A 130 30.38 20.95 -2.33
N TYR A 131 29.53 20.54 -3.27
CA TYR A 131 29.07 21.37 -4.37
C TYR A 131 27.56 21.54 -4.32
N GLN A 132 27.07 22.73 -4.65
CA GLN A 132 25.68 22.97 -5.03
C GLN A 132 25.53 22.90 -6.55
N TYR A 133 24.47 22.27 -7.03
CA TYR A 133 24.05 22.22 -8.42
C TYR A 133 22.60 22.69 -8.56
N ASP A 134 22.26 23.23 -9.73
CA ASP A 134 20.88 23.50 -10.13
C ASP A 134 20.25 22.27 -10.78
N TRP A 135 19.08 21.86 -10.27
CA TRP A 135 18.22 20.86 -10.88
C TRP A 135 17.21 21.52 -11.81
N ASN A 136 17.35 21.27 -13.12
CA ASN A 136 16.45 21.85 -14.13
C ASN A 136 15.29 20.90 -14.54
N GLY A 137 15.15 19.75 -13.89
CA GLY A 137 14.19 18.69 -14.24
C GLY A 137 14.74 17.59 -15.13
N GLU A 138 15.95 17.74 -15.66
CA GLU A 138 16.61 16.77 -16.55
C GLU A 138 18.07 16.49 -16.16
N LYS A 139 18.83 17.54 -15.85
CA LYS A 139 20.27 17.49 -15.54
C LYS A 139 20.59 18.33 -14.31
N LEU A 140 21.72 17.98 -13.66
CA LEU A 140 22.37 18.85 -12.69
C LEU A 140 23.35 19.76 -13.42
N THR A 141 23.24 21.07 -13.17
CA THR A 141 24.00 22.11 -13.88
C THR A 141 24.54 23.15 -12.90
N SER A 142 25.34 24.10 -13.39
CA SER A 142 25.79 25.26 -12.59
C SER A 142 26.48 24.90 -11.25
N PRO A 143 27.59 24.13 -11.25
CA PRO A 143 28.27 23.78 -10.01
C PRO A 143 28.81 25.01 -9.28
N ILE A 144 28.53 25.10 -7.98
CA ILE A 144 29.10 26.08 -7.06
C ILE A 144 29.81 25.32 -5.93
N LEU A 145 31.13 25.51 -5.80
CA LEU A 145 31.89 24.95 -4.68
C LEU A 145 31.47 25.66 -3.37
N VAL A 146 30.96 24.90 -2.42
CA VAL A 146 30.48 25.39 -1.12
C VAL A 146 31.57 25.24 -0.05
N LYS A 147 32.21 24.08 0.01
CA LYS A 147 33.26 23.78 0.99
C LYS A 147 34.23 22.74 0.43
N GLU A 148 35.49 22.82 0.82
CA GLU A 148 36.52 21.83 0.51
C GLU A 148 37.31 21.43 1.76
N PHE A 149 37.82 20.20 1.71
CA PHE A 149 38.66 19.56 2.71
C PHE A 149 39.74 18.73 2.00
N PRO A 150 40.85 18.41 2.66
CA PRO A 150 41.82 17.49 2.09
C PRO A 150 41.25 16.07 1.94
N ALA A 151 41.71 15.31 0.92
CA ALA A 151 41.27 13.93 0.67
C ALA A 151 42.14 12.85 1.38
N LEU A 152 43.42 13.14 1.59
CA LEU A 152 44.37 12.36 2.41
C LEU A 152 44.41 10.84 2.11
N ASN A 153 44.14 9.96 3.08
CA ASN A 153 44.29 8.50 2.99
C ASN A 153 43.04 7.78 2.47
N GLY A 154 41.90 8.46 2.34
CA GLY A 154 40.65 7.87 1.86
C GLY A 154 39.89 7.01 2.89
N TYR A 155 40.33 6.96 4.15
CA TYR A 155 39.58 6.32 5.24
C TYR A 155 38.75 7.36 5.99
N HIS A 156 37.65 6.92 6.60
CA HIS A 156 36.74 7.74 7.39
C HIS A 156 36.27 9.03 6.67
N ASN A 157 35.92 8.91 5.39
CA ASN A 157 35.51 10.07 4.59
C ASN A 157 34.18 10.67 5.07
N GLY A 158 33.31 9.83 5.65
CA GLY A 158 31.92 10.18 5.89
C GLY A 158 31.23 10.62 4.59
N GLY A 159 30.80 11.87 4.54
CA GLY A 159 30.25 12.49 3.33
C GLY A 159 28.73 12.38 3.20
N VAL A 160 28.04 11.67 4.10
CA VAL A 160 26.57 11.65 4.10
C VAL A 160 26.01 13.04 4.38
N MET A 161 24.87 13.34 3.76
CA MET A 161 24.19 14.63 3.86
C MET A 161 22.70 14.45 4.18
N THR A 162 22.11 15.42 4.87
CA THR A 162 20.66 15.45 5.11
C THR A 162 20.12 16.87 5.12
N LYS A 163 18.82 17.02 4.88
CA LYS A 163 18.12 18.31 4.89
C LYS A 163 17.52 18.56 6.27
N GLY A 164 17.68 19.77 6.78
CA GLY A 164 16.97 20.27 7.96
C GLY A 164 15.61 20.91 7.65
N LEU A 165 14.84 21.19 8.70
CA LEU A 165 13.48 21.74 8.57
C LEU A 165 13.46 23.17 8.03
N ASN A 166 14.51 23.96 8.28
CA ASN A 166 14.59 25.36 7.83
C ASN A 166 15.42 25.51 6.56
N ASN A 167 15.35 24.50 5.69
CA ASN A 167 16.08 24.46 4.41
C ASN A 167 17.60 24.51 4.56
N GLU A 168 18.17 24.20 5.71
CA GLU A 168 19.61 23.97 5.83
C GLU A 168 20.01 22.57 5.33
N ILE A 169 21.28 22.40 4.99
CA ILE A 169 21.88 21.08 4.73
C ILE A 169 22.92 20.78 5.80
N TYR A 170 22.87 19.58 6.37
CA TYR A 170 23.92 19.05 7.23
C TYR A 170 24.74 18.05 6.45
N PHE A 171 26.06 18.05 6.66
CA PHE A 171 26.95 17.03 6.11
C PHE A 171 28.08 16.72 7.07
N VAL A 172 28.60 15.49 6.98
CA VAL A 172 29.64 15.00 7.87
C VAL A 172 30.95 14.74 7.13
N ILE A 173 32.07 14.97 7.81
CA ILE A 173 33.39 14.50 7.42
C ILE A 173 34.04 13.85 8.64
N GLY A 174 34.48 12.60 8.49
CA GLY A 174 35.15 11.87 9.57
C GLY A 174 36.54 12.41 9.85
N ASP A 175 37.30 11.72 10.70
CA ASP A 175 38.62 12.17 11.12
C ASP A 175 39.71 12.00 10.06
N LEU A 176 39.48 11.22 9.00
CA LEU A 176 40.46 10.84 7.98
C LEU A 176 41.71 10.13 8.55
N GLU A 177 41.56 9.40 9.66
CA GLU A 177 42.61 8.77 10.49
C GLU A 177 43.77 9.70 10.88
N GLN A 178 43.47 10.99 11.10
CA GLN A 178 44.46 11.95 11.55
C GLN A 178 44.01 12.70 12.78
N ARG A 179 44.96 13.40 13.42
CA ARG A 179 44.64 14.35 14.48
C ARG A 179 44.15 15.67 13.89
N THR A 180 42.96 16.11 14.28
CA THR A 180 42.27 17.27 13.69
C THR A 180 42.06 18.39 14.70
N VAL A 181 41.58 19.55 14.23
CA VAL A 181 41.22 20.67 15.11
C VAL A 181 40.00 20.34 15.97
N PHE A 182 39.07 19.56 15.43
CA PHE A 182 37.76 19.27 16.00
C PHE A 182 37.69 17.85 16.58
N GLN A 183 38.79 17.40 17.17
CA GLN A 183 38.89 16.13 17.87
C GLN A 183 39.25 16.37 19.34
N ASN A 184 38.92 15.44 20.24
CA ASN A 184 39.17 15.58 21.68
C ASN A 184 40.63 15.46 22.12
N ILE A 185 41.52 15.21 21.16
CA ILE A 185 42.97 15.25 21.32
C ILE A 185 43.59 16.01 20.14
N PRO A 186 43.38 17.34 20.05
CA PRO A 186 43.84 18.09 18.91
C PRO A 186 45.36 17.94 18.76
N GLY A 187 45.83 17.80 17.53
CA GLY A 187 47.26 17.73 17.25
C GLY A 187 47.96 19.04 17.63
N GLU A 188 49.22 18.96 18.05
CA GLU A 188 50.03 20.15 18.39
C GLU A 188 50.20 21.13 17.20
N ASN A 189 49.88 20.68 15.97
CA ASN A 189 49.77 21.48 14.74
C ASN A 189 48.56 21.04 13.88
N ALA A 190 47.38 20.87 14.48
CA ALA A 190 46.19 20.52 13.70
C ALA A 190 45.67 21.74 12.93
N ASP A 191 45.64 21.62 11.60
CA ASP A 191 45.09 22.64 10.68
C ASP A 191 43.80 22.18 9.99
N PHE A 192 43.44 20.90 10.11
CA PHE A 192 42.30 20.33 9.41
C PHE A 192 41.02 20.37 10.22
N GLU A 193 39.98 20.91 9.59
CA GLU A 193 38.62 21.07 10.09
C GLU A 193 37.78 19.77 9.93
N THR A 194 38.42 18.60 9.96
CA THR A 194 37.76 17.29 9.86
C THR A 194 37.38 16.75 11.25
N SER A 195 36.72 15.58 11.33
CA SER A 195 36.07 15.07 12.55
C SER A 195 34.89 15.96 12.98
N SER A 196 33.96 16.19 12.06
CA SER A 196 32.94 17.24 12.19
C SER A 196 31.68 17.03 11.38
N ILE A 197 30.58 17.56 11.91
CA ILE A 197 29.34 17.83 11.15
C ILE A 197 29.24 19.34 10.94
N PHE A 198 29.01 19.73 9.70
CA PHE A 198 28.79 21.11 9.30
C PHE A 198 27.33 21.34 8.91
N LYS A 199 26.87 22.57 9.11
CA LYS A 199 25.58 23.07 8.64
C LYS A 199 25.80 24.12 7.56
N ILE A 200 25.08 23.98 6.46
CA ILE A 200 25.05 24.92 5.33
C ILE A 200 23.75 25.71 5.40
N ASP A 201 23.85 27.03 5.47
CA ASP A 201 22.75 27.93 5.16
C ASP A 201 22.60 28.01 3.64
N THR A 202 21.49 27.50 3.11
CA THR A 202 21.29 27.37 1.66
C THR A 202 20.90 28.67 0.98
N GLU A 203 20.59 29.74 1.72
CA GLU A 203 20.31 31.05 1.12
C GLU A 203 21.58 31.75 0.63
N ASN A 204 22.70 31.53 1.32
CA ASN A 204 23.97 32.22 1.07
C ASN A 204 25.19 31.27 0.94
N ASN A 205 24.99 29.96 1.08
CA ASN A 205 26.02 28.92 1.11
C ASN A 205 27.10 29.14 2.19
N SER A 206 26.76 29.83 3.29
CA SER A 206 27.65 29.91 4.45
C SER A 206 27.66 28.57 5.18
N VAL A 207 28.83 28.21 5.69
CA VAL A 207 29.07 26.91 6.34
C VAL A 207 29.53 27.16 7.77
N GLU A 208 28.83 26.58 8.73
CA GLU A 208 29.15 26.65 10.15
C GLU A 208 29.41 25.26 10.74
N LEU A 209 30.33 25.18 11.71
CA LEU A 209 30.54 23.96 12.47
C LEU A 209 29.32 23.71 13.36
N HIS A 210 28.73 22.54 13.24
CA HIS A 210 27.56 22.15 14.03
C HIS A 210 27.92 21.20 15.18
N ALA A 211 28.78 20.23 14.88
CA ALA A 211 29.22 19.22 15.83
C ALA A 211 30.68 18.81 15.59
N MET A 212 31.33 18.32 16.63
CA MET A 212 32.74 17.93 16.61
C MET A 212 32.98 16.55 17.22
N GLY A 213 34.21 16.07 17.12
CA GLY A 213 34.63 14.81 17.72
C GLY A 213 34.00 13.59 17.04
N ILE A 214 33.78 13.65 15.73
CA ILE A 214 33.18 12.57 14.93
C ILE A 214 34.30 11.72 14.31
N ARG A 215 34.33 10.42 14.57
CA ARG A 215 35.28 9.48 13.98
C ARG A 215 34.96 9.20 12.52
N ASN A 216 33.84 8.52 12.27
CA ASN A 216 33.42 8.09 10.94
C ASN A 216 31.91 7.85 10.92
N SER A 217 31.18 8.65 10.16
CA SER A 217 29.72 8.61 10.11
C SER A 217 29.24 8.48 8.67
N PHE A 218 28.38 7.49 8.43
CA PHE A 218 27.74 7.24 7.13
C PHE A 218 26.23 7.48 7.16
N GLY A 219 25.62 7.58 8.33
CA GLY A 219 24.19 7.84 8.51
C GLY A 219 23.96 9.19 9.16
N LEU A 220 23.11 10.01 8.53
CA LEU A 220 22.69 11.32 9.05
C LEU A 220 21.22 11.58 8.69
N ALA A 221 20.39 11.91 9.68
CA ALA A 221 18.98 12.23 9.47
C ALA A 221 18.47 13.30 10.42
N VAL A 222 17.52 14.09 9.93
CA VAL A 222 16.79 15.04 10.77
C VAL A 222 15.43 14.44 11.09
N ASP A 223 15.08 14.46 12.37
CA ASP A 223 13.75 14.09 12.83
C ASP A 223 12.73 15.06 12.24
N PRO A 224 11.77 14.59 11.41
CA PRO A 224 10.84 15.46 10.70
C PRO A 224 9.86 16.19 11.64
N ILE A 225 9.75 15.79 12.91
CA ILE A 225 8.83 16.40 13.88
C ILE A 225 9.53 17.48 14.70
N THR A 226 10.69 17.16 15.28
CA THR A 226 11.39 18.07 16.20
C THR A 226 12.44 18.93 15.51
N GLY A 227 12.94 18.49 14.35
CA GLY A 227 14.11 19.06 13.69
C GLY A 227 15.44 18.67 14.32
N TYR A 228 15.45 17.74 15.28
CA TYR A 228 16.70 17.24 15.87
C TYR A 228 17.51 16.45 14.86
N LEU A 229 18.82 16.67 14.88
CA LEU A 229 19.77 15.96 14.04
C LEU A 229 20.21 14.68 14.77
N TRP A 230 20.27 13.58 14.03
CA TRP A 230 20.72 12.29 14.50
C TRP A 230 21.77 11.75 13.54
N ASP A 231 22.82 11.15 14.07
CA ASP A 231 23.84 10.48 13.28
C ASP A 231 24.10 9.06 13.78
N THR A 232 24.81 8.32 12.93
CA THR A 232 25.38 7.03 13.30
C THR A 232 26.89 7.12 13.18
N GLU A 233 27.62 6.57 14.14
CA GLU A 233 29.09 6.65 14.16
C GLU A 233 29.72 5.27 14.29
N ASN A 234 30.72 4.98 13.48
CA ASN A 234 31.43 3.70 13.50
C ASN A 234 32.61 3.74 14.47
N GLY A 235 32.68 2.77 15.36
CA GLY A 235 33.83 2.55 16.24
C GLY A 235 35.01 1.87 15.53
N PRO A 236 36.21 1.89 16.12
CA PRO A 236 37.38 1.20 15.57
C PRO A 236 37.29 -0.33 15.77
N ASP A 237 37.19 -0.75 17.03
CA ASP A 237 37.20 -2.16 17.45
C ASP A 237 36.06 -2.48 18.46
N ALA A 238 35.41 -1.46 18.99
CA ALA A 238 34.28 -1.53 19.91
C ALA A 238 33.35 -0.34 19.64
N TYR A 239 32.06 -0.53 19.90
CA TYR A 239 31.03 0.52 19.91
C TYR A 239 30.83 1.26 18.59
N ASP A 240 29.90 0.75 17.79
CA ASP A 240 29.14 1.63 16.89
C ASP A 240 28.04 2.34 17.67
N GLU A 241 27.63 3.52 17.22
CA GLU A 241 26.75 4.42 17.96
C GLU A 241 25.58 4.95 17.13
N ILE A 242 24.49 5.28 17.82
CA ILE A 242 23.49 6.25 17.37
C ILE A 242 23.54 7.44 18.33
N ASN A 243 23.71 8.65 17.81
CA ASN A 243 23.77 9.85 18.64
C ASN A 243 22.68 10.86 18.29
N LEU A 244 22.15 11.52 19.33
CA LEU A 244 21.38 12.75 19.20
C LEU A 244 22.36 13.93 19.10
N VAL A 245 22.48 14.51 17.91
CA VAL A 245 23.43 15.57 17.61
C VAL A 245 22.81 16.93 17.95
N GLU A 246 22.95 17.33 19.21
CA GLU A 246 22.56 18.67 19.65
C GLU A 246 23.44 19.77 19.04
N THR A 247 22.97 21.03 19.11
CA THR A 247 23.82 22.16 18.71
C THR A 247 25.04 22.25 19.60
N LYS A 248 26.24 22.30 18.99
CA LYS A 248 27.53 22.22 19.69
C LYS A 248 27.76 20.86 20.36
N PHE A 249 27.30 19.80 19.72
CA PHE A 249 27.58 18.43 20.13
C PHE A 249 29.07 18.08 19.99
N ASN A 250 29.54 17.23 20.88
CA ASN A 250 30.85 16.61 20.83
C ASN A 250 30.70 15.09 21.04
N SER A 251 31.03 14.27 20.04
CA SER A 251 30.89 12.80 20.16
C SER A 251 31.88 12.18 21.16
N GLY A 252 32.97 12.87 21.48
CA GLY A 252 33.99 12.34 22.38
C GLY A 252 35.21 11.74 21.69
N TRP A 253 35.16 11.46 20.37
CA TRP A 253 36.32 10.91 19.63
C TRP A 253 37.53 11.85 19.72
N MET A 254 38.76 11.38 19.95
CA MET A 254 39.22 9.98 20.07
C MET A 254 39.30 9.49 21.53
N GLU A 255 38.87 10.30 22.49
CA GLU A 255 39.00 9.94 23.89
C GLU A 255 37.90 8.97 24.35
N ILE A 256 36.71 9.11 23.81
CA ILE A 256 35.56 8.26 24.14
C ILE A 256 34.95 7.75 22.83
N GLN A 257 34.62 6.45 22.83
CA GLN A 257 33.80 5.76 21.84
C GLN A 257 32.94 4.77 22.62
N GLY A 258 31.64 4.80 22.41
CA GLY A 258 30.62 4.12 23.19
C GLY A 258 30.32 4.83 24.51
N PRO A 259 29.61 4.15 25.42
CA PRO A 259 29.29 4.69 26.74
C PRO A 259 30.56 5.11 27.48
N SER A 260 30.56 6.30 28.08
CA SER A 260 31.74 6.84 28.76
C SER A 260 32.19 5.98 29.95
N ASN A 261 31.28 5.20 30.53
CA ASN A 261 31.49 4.42 31.75
C ASN A 261 32.08 5.27 32.90
N GLY A 262 31.68 6.55 32.96
CA GLY A 262 32.15 7.51 33.95
C GLY A 262 33.47 8.20 33.60
N LYS A 263 34.05 7.94 32.42
CA LYS A 263 35.19 8.72 31.90
C LYS A 263 34.72 10.15 31.61
N LEU A 264 35.37 11.13 32.24
CA LEU A 264 35.11 12.54 31.99
C LEU A 264 35.99 13.04 30.84
N LEU A 265 35.36 13.74 29.90
CA LEU A 265 36.06 14.41 28.81
C LEU A 265 36.46 15.83 29.25
N PRO A 266 37.78 16.17 29.29
CA PRO A 266 38.19 17.51 29.63
C PRO A 266 37.75 18.49 28.53
N PRO A 267 37.27 19.71 28.88
CA PRO A 267 36.84 20.68 27.88
C PRO A 267 38.05 21.17 27.07
N LEU A 268 37.92 21.14 25.75
CA LEU A 268 38.92 21.71 24.87
C LEU A 268 38.92 23.22 25.02
N SER A 269 40.09 23.80 25.33
CA SER A 269 40.20 25.21 25.71
C SER A 269 39.69 26.19 24.65
N LYS A 270 39.74 25.82 23.36
CA LYS A 270 39.24 26.59 22.21
C LYS A 270 37.77 26.33 21.87
N PHE A 271 37.19 25.24 22.34
CA PHE A 271 35.85 24.74 21.96
C PHE A 271 35.03 24.36 23.20
N LYS A 272 35.13 25.17 24.27
CA LYS A 272 34.51 24.88 25.58
C LYS A 272 32.99 24.84 25.54
N GLU A 273 32.41 25.47 24.51
CA GLU A 273 30.99 25.50 24.25
C GLU A 273 30.47 24.20 23.63
N TYR A 274 31.35 23.35 23.11
CA TYR A 274 31.01 22.03 22.58
C TYR A 274 31.04 21.00 23.72
N LYS A 275 29.94 20.27 23.87
CA LYS A 275 29.70 19.41 25.04
C LYS A 275 29.57 17.96 24.63
N TYR A 276 30.25 17.10 25.38
CA TYR A 276 30.10 15.66 25.26
C TYR A 276 28.66 15.25 25.58
N SER A 277 28.12 14.34 24.77
CA SER A 277 26.87 13.64 25.04
C SER A 277 27.13 12.13 24.95
N GLU A 278 26.43 11.36 25.78
CA GLU A 278 26.47 9.90 25.66
C GLU A 278 25.74 9.47 24.38
N PRO A 279 26.13 8.32 23.79
CA PRO A 279 25.35 7.73 22.72
C PRO A 279 23.97 7.31 23.22
N GLU A 280 22.96 7.49 22.38
CA GLU A 280 21.59 7.06 22.68
C GLU A 280 21.44 5.54 22.53
N PHE A 281 22.31 4.92 21.73
CA PHE A 281 22.47 3.47 21.65
C PHE A 281 23.87 3.09 21.17
N SER A 282 24.39 1.94 21.62
CA SER A 282 25.64 1.41 21.09
C SER A 282 25.61 -0.11 20.85
N TRP A 283 26.34 -0.56 19.84
CA TRP A 283 26.64 -1.98 19.63
C TRP A 283 28.04 -2.29 20.15
N GLU A 284 28.19 -3.17 21.14
CA GLU A 284 29.50 -3.48 21.73
C GLU A 284 30.54 -3.89 20.67
N LEU A 285 30.13 -4.70 19.69
CA LEU A 285 30.92 -4.99 18.49
C LEU A 285 30.49 -4.10 17.31
N PRO A 286 31.42 -3.43 16.62
CA PRO A 286 31.12 -2.62 15.44
C PRO A 286 30.46 -3.45 14.33
N ILE A 287 29.27 -3.05 13.91
CA ILE A 287 28.48 -3.69 12.84
C ILE A 287 28.63 -2.95 11.50
N GLY A 288 29.32 -1.81 11.49
CA GLY A 288 29.39 -0.93 10.34
C GLY A 288 28.04 -0.28 10.09
N VAL A 289 27.51 0.44 11.10
CA VAL A 289 26.26 1.18 10.96
C VAL A 289 26.38 2.25 9.86
N THR A 290 25.43 2.31 8.92
CA THR A 290 25.55 3.13 7.71
C THR A 290 24.38 4.03 7.40
N ALA A 291 23.17 3.67 7.81
CA ALA A 291 21.98 4.40 7.41
C ALA A 291 21.13 4.73 8.64
N ILE A 292 20.44 5.86 8.59
CA ILE A 292 19.49 6.29 9.63
C ILE A 292 18.36 7.08 8.96
N ALA A 293 17.12 6.76 9.30
CA ALA A 293 15.97 7.37 8.66
C ALA A 293 14.72 7.35 9.55
N PHE A 294 13.86 8.34 9.35
CA PHE A 294 12.58 8.47 10.05
C PHE A 294 11.43 8.16 9.09
N PRO A 295 10.45 7.34 9.52
CA PRO A 295 9.23 7.13 8.74
C PRO A 295 8.47 8.44 8.51
N GLU A 296 8.02 8.66 7.28
CA GLU A 296 7.10 9.76 6.96
C GLU A 296 5.70 9.49 7.52
N GLN A 297 4.96 10.55 7.84
CA GLN A 297 3.53 10.43 8.14
C GLN A 297 2.80 9.88 6.90
N GLY A 298 2.11 8.75 7.02
CA GLY A 298 1.52 8.12 5.83
C GLY A 298 1.30 6.63 5.97
N LEU A 299 1.80 5.84 5.02
CA LEU A 299 1.52 4.39 4.95
C LEU A 299 2.36 3.54 5.88
N PHE A 300 3.41 4.12 6.44
CA PHE A 300 4.28 3.51 7.44
C PHE A 300 3.87 3.89 8.89
N GLU A 301 2.61 4.28 9.10
CA GLU A 301 2.06 4.89 10.33
C GLU A 301 2.21 4.01 11.59
N LYS A 302 2.23 2.69 11.45
CA LYS A 302 2.51 1.76 12.57
C LYS A 302 3.84 2.09 13.26
N TYR A 303 4.81 2.57 12.48
CA TYR A 303 6.13 2.96 12.96
C TYR A 303 6.29 4.48 13.02
N PHE A 304 5.19 5.25 12.99
CA PHE A 304 5.25 6.64 13.40
C PHE A 304 5.75 6.72 14.84
N GLY A 305 6.76 7.55 15.09
CA GLY A 305 7.44 7.57 16.39
C GLY A 305 8.71 6.71 16.48
N TRP A 306 9.12 6.03 15.41
CA TRP A 306 10.32 5.19 15.40
C TRP A 306 11.44 5.80 14.55
N ILE A 307 12.65 5.29 14.75
CA ILE A 307 13.81 5.52 13.88
C ILE A 307 14.29 4.17 13.34
N PHE A 308 14.73 4.17 12.08
CA PHE A 308 15.27 2.99 11.42
C PHE A 308 16.75 3.19 11.14
N VAL A 309 17.54 2.15 11.36
CA VAL A 309 18.99 2.18 11.20
C VAL A 309 19.44 0.95 10.41
N GLY A 310 20.33 1.12 9.44
CA GLY A 310 20.86 0.04 8.61
C GLY A 310 22.33 -0.21 8.89
N ASP A 311 22.79 -1.44 8.67
CA ASP A 311 24.21 -1.79 8.77
C ASP A 311 24.77 -2.46 7.51
N PHE A 312 26.07 -2.27 7.33
CA PHE A 312 26.81 -2.73 6.17
C PHE A 312 27.29 -4.17 6.29
N HIS A 313 27.71 -4.63 7.46
CA HIS A 313 28.36 -5.94 7.59
C HIS A 313 27.39 -7.12 7.60
N ASN A 314 26.15 -6.89 8.02
CA ASN A 314 25.10 -7.90 8.17
C ASN A 314 23.87 -7.65 7.30
N GLY A 315 23.70 -6.41 6.82
CA GLY A 315 22.50 -6.03 6.09
C GLY A 315 21.25 -6.19 6.95
N ASN A 316 21.33 -5.83 8.23
CA ASN A 316 20.15 -5.72 9.08
C ASN A 316 19.60 -4.30 9.02
N ILE A 317 18.28 -4.24 9.16
CA ILE A 317 17.55 -3.01 9.44
C ILE A 317 17.03 -3.11 10.86
N TYR A 318 17.46 -2.19 11.69
CA TYR A 318 17.05 -2.01 13.07
C TYR A 318 15.92 -0.96 13.16
N LYS A 319 15.11 -1.07 14.21
CA LYS A 319 14.05 -0.14 14.58
C LYS A 319 14.18 0.21 16.07
N PHE A 320 14.10 1.49 16.39
CA PHE A 320 14.12 1.97 17.77
C PHE A 320 12.92 2.87 18.00
N LYS A 321 12.16 2.59 19.07
CA LYS A 321 11.00 3.41 19.43
C LYS A 321 11.49 4.62 20.22
N LEU A 322 11.10 5.82 19.79
CA LEU A 322 11.41 7.05 20.51
C LEU A 322 10.42 7.29 21.66
N ASP A 323 10.89 8.01 22.66
CA ASP A 323 10.03 8.62 23.68
C ASP A 323 9.25 9.84 23.15
N ASP A 324 8.34 10.35 23.98
CA ASP A 324 7.47 11.47 23.59
C ASP A 324 8.26 12.76 23.32
N THR A 325 9.46 12.91 23.90
CA THR A 325 10.36 14.03 23.62
C THR A 325 11.21 13.81 22.37
N ARG A 326 11.22 12.59 21.84
CA ARG A 326 12.00 12.15 20.66
C ARG A 326 13.49 12.42 20.83
N THR A 327 14.00 12.13 22.02
CA THR A 327 15.40 12.29 22.39
C THR A 327 16.04 11.00 22.86
N LYS A 328 15.24 9.98 23.22
CA LYS A 328 15.73 8.72 23.77
C LYS A 328 14.96 7.53 23.21
N PHE A 329 15.54 6.35 23.36
CA PHE A 329 14.87 5.09 23.02
C PHE A 329 14.12 4.48 24.21
N ILE A 330 13.00 3.84 23.90
CA ILE A 330 12.20 3.07 24.85
C ILE A 330 12.36 1.58 24.54
N PHE A 331 12.93 0.84 25.49
CA PHE A 331 13.07 -0.62 25.42
C PHE A 331 12.16 -1.32 26.43
N LYS A 332 11.55 -2.42 26.00
CA LYS A 332 10.85 -3.39 26.85
C LYS A 332 11.80 -4.45 27.38
N SER A 333 12.82 -4.80 26.61
CA SER A 333 13.85 -5.75 27.00
C SER A 333 14.63 -5.21 28.18
N THR A 334 14.80 -6.04 29.21
CA THR A 334 15.63 -5.70 30.38
C THR A 334 17.12 -5.67 30.05
N HIS A 335 17.52 -6.27 28.93
CA HIS A 335 18.91 -6.34 28.50
C HIS A 335 19.39 -5.03 27.87
N LEU A 336 18.51 -4.31 27.16
CA LEU A 336 18.85 -3.07 26.46
C LEU A 336 18.68 -1.79 27.33
N GLN A 337 18.50 -1.94 28.64
CA GLN A 337 18.23 -0.80 29.54
C GLN A 337 19.46 0.07 29.81
N ASP A 338 20.66 -0.45 29.53
CA ASP A 338 21.91 0.30 29.52
C ASP A 338 22.20 0.97 28.17
N ASN A 339 21.27 0.86 27.21
CA ASN A 339 21.38 1.32 25.82
C ASN A 339 22.52 0.66 25.04
N VAL A 340 22.99 -0.51 25.45
CA VAL A 340 24.03 -1.25 24.75
C VAL A 340 23.46 -2.59 24.29
N LEU A 341 23.74 -2.97 23.04
CA LEU A 341 23.62 -4.37 22.62
C LEU A 341 24.94 -5.07 22.87
N ASN A 342 24.97 -5.94 23.89
CA ASN A 342 26.15 -6.70 24.28
C ASN A 342 26.34 -7.91 23.34
N ILE A 343 27.51 -8.01 22.72
CA ILE A 343 27.83 -9.04 21.72
C ILE A 343 29.26 -9.53 21.94
N SER A 344 29.44 -10.85 22.06
CA SER A 344 30.77 -11.43 22.25
C SER A 344 31.35 -11.92 20.92
N LYS A 345 32.62 -11.57 20.67
CA LYS A 345 33.40 -12.16 19.58
C LYS A 345 33.75 -13.61 19.96
N ASN A 346 33.31 -14.58 19.17
CA ASN A 346 33.70 -15.97 19.43
C ASN A 346 35.19 -16.14 19.12
N SER A 347 35.94 -16.65 20.10
CA SER A 347 37.38 -16.92 19.97
C SER A 347 37.69 -18.25 19.24
N ALA A 348 36.66 -19.02 18.87
CA ALA A 348 36.81 -20.36 18.30
C ALA A 348 36.39 -20.40 16.82
N ASP A 349 37.36 -20.76 15.99
CA ASP A 349 37.28 -21.05 14.55
C ASP A 349 36.53 -22.37 14.28
N THR A 350 35.31 -22.52 14.82
CA THR A 350 34.52 -23.74 14.65
C THR A 350 33.46 -23.53 13.59
N ALA A 351 33.82 -23.92 12.37
CA ALA A 351 32.91 -24.28 11.30
C ALA A 351 32.06 -25.48 11.75
N TYR A 352 30.99 -25.23 12.50
CA TYR A 352 29.73 -25.99 12.67
C TYR A 352 29.09 -25.60 14.01
N ALA A 353 28.27 -24.55 14.00
CA ALA A 353 27.22 -24.35 14.99
C ALA A 353 25.96 -23.99 14.21
N GLY A 354 24.99 -24.91 14.19
CA GLY A 354 23.75 -24.81 13.41
C GLY A 354 22.74 -23.80 13.95
N ASN A 355 23.20 -22.63 14.41
CA ASN A 355 22.40 -21.46 14.77
C ASN A 355 23.38 -20.29 15.06
N THR A 356 23.78 -19.52 14.05
CA THR A 356 24.62 -18.33 14.26
C THR A 356 23.91 -17.10 13.73
N GLU A 357 23.13 -16.46 14.61
CA GLU A 357 22.33 -15.24 14.36
C GLU A 357 23.16 -13.96 14.24
N CYS A 358 24.50 -14.01 14.32
CA CYS A 358 25.37 -12.82 14.28
C CYS A 358 26.66 -13.10 13.49
N ARG A 359 26.97 -12.22 12.54
CA ARG A 359 28.27 -12.09 11.88
C ARG A 359 28.79 -10.67 12.10
N VAL A 360 30.10 -10.50 12.20
CA VAL A 360 30.71 -9.17 12.13
C VAL A 360 31.98 -9.33 11.30
N LYS A 361 32.04 -8.64 10.16
CA LYS A 361 33.12 -8.80 9.16
C LYS A 361 33.24 -10.27 8.73
N SER A 362 34.38 -10.93 8.99
CA SER A 362 34.67 -12.32 8.59
C SER A 362 34.57 -13.34 9.73
N TYR A 363 34.12 -12.95 10.94
CA TYR A 363 34.12 -13.83 12.11
C TYR A 363 32.71 -14.04 12.66
N LEU A 364 32.49 -15.20 13.28
CA LEU A 364 31.25 -15.53 13.98
C LEU A 364 31.22 -14.81 15.35
N CYS A 365 30.08 -14.25 15.71
CA CYS A 365 29.80 -13.72 17.05
C CYS A 365 28.74 -14.55 17.76
N SER A 366 28.75 -14.46 19.10
CA SER A 366 27.64 -14.91 19.93
C SER A 366 26.90 -13.68 20.43
N LEU A 367 25.61 -13.59 20.08
CA LEU A 367 24.72 -12.64 20.73
C LEU A 367 24.61 -13.03 22.19
N LEU A 368 24.92 -12.09 23.09
CA LEU A 368 24.70 -12.28 24.52
C LEU A 368 23.26 -11.91 24.90
N GLU A 369 22.56 -11.21 24.00
CA GLU A 369 21.24 -10.61 24.22
C GLU A 369 20.33 -10.79 23.00
N PRO A 370 19.01 -10.95 23.19
CA PRO A 370 18.08 -11.12 22.09
C PRO A 370 17.84 -9.80 21.33
N MET A 371 17.85 -9.86 20.00
CA MET A 371 17.68 -8.70 19.13
C MET A 371 16.24 -8.52 18.58
N ASN A 372 15.33 -9.42 18.93
CA ASN A 372 13.96 -9.47 18.40
C ASN A 372 13.15 -8.18 18.60
N GLU A 373 13.46 -7.40 19.63
CA GLU A 373 12.81 -6.09 19.86
C GLU A 373 13.23 -5.05 18.82
N ILE A 374 14.51 -5.05 18.44
CA ILE A 374 15.12 -3.98 17.64
C ILE A 374 15.34 -4.36 16.18
N VAL A 375 15.31 -5.63 15.79
CA VAL A 375 15.48 -6.01 14.37
C VAL A 375 14.14 -5.93 13.65
N PHE A 376 14.10 -5.18 12.55
CA PHE A 376 12.94 -5.06 11.66
C PHE A 376 13.04 -5.99 10.46
N ALA A 377 14.22 -6.02 9.82
CA ALA A 377 14.47 -6.85 8.65
C ALA A 377 15.96 -7.25 8.60
N LYS A 378 16.29 -8.31 7.84
CA LYS A 378 17.64 -8.85 7.72
C LYS A 378 17.91 -9.43 6.34
N ASP A 379 19.12 -9.94 6.14
CA ASP A 379 19.58 -10.61 4.93
C ASP A 379 19.57 -9.68 3.70
N PHE A 380 19.70 -8.37 3.92
CA PHE A 380 20.12 -7.46 2.86
C PHE A 380 21.62 -7.65 2.61
N GLN A 381 22.08 -7.22 1.44
CA GLN A 381 23.51 -6.99 1.23
C GLN A 381 23.92 -5.70 1.97
N GLY A 382 25.18 -5.29 1.89
CA GLY A 382 25.69 -4.14 2.65
C GLY A 382 24.86 -2.88 2.39
N ILE A 383 24.10 -2.45 3.39
CA ILE A 383 23.20 -1.28 3.28
C ILE A 383 24.06 -0.03 3.26
N THR A 384 23.78 0.88 2.34
CA THR A 384 24.48 2.16 2.20
C THR A 384 23.60 3.37 2.49
N ASP A 385 22.29 3.26 2.29
CA ASP A 385 21.34 4.33 2.62
C ASP A 385 19.91 3.78 2.81
N ILE A 386 19.13 4.48 3.62
CA ILE A 386 17.70 4.24 3.82
C ILE A 386 16.99 5.58 3.68
N LYS A 387 15.94 5.64 2.85
CA LYS A 387 15.05 6.80 2.76
C LYS A 387 13.60 6.38 2.81
N PHE A 388 12.77 7.18 3.47
CA PHE A 388 11.33 7.08 3.32
C PHE A 388 10.86 8.08 2.28
N HIS A 389 9.89 7.66 1.47
CA HIS A 389 9.22 8.51 0.51
C HIS A 389 7.86 7.92 0.12
N ASN A 390 6.82 8.75 0.11
CA ASN A 390 5.47 8.37 -0.30
C ASN A 390 4.95 7.10 0.40
N GLY A 391 5.27 6.97 1.69
CA GLY A 391 4.80 5.84 2.52
C GLY A 391 5.52 4.51 2.28
N ALA A 392 6.63 4.49 1.54
CA ALA A 392 7.51 3.34 1.41
C ALA A 392 8.91 3.66 1.97
N MET A 393 9.63 2.61 2.36
CA MET A 393 11.05 2.65 2.71
C MET A 393 11.85 2.14 1.51
N TYR A 394 12.86 2.87 1.09
CA TYR A 394 13.80 2.49 0.03
C TYR A 394 15.16 2.26 0.67
N ILE A 395 15.81 1.16 0.28
CA ILE A 395 17.07 0.70 0.87
C ILE A 395 18.09 0.50 -0.25
N ALA A 396 19.11 1.34 -0.29
CA ALA A 396 20.24 1.16 -1.20
C ALA A 396 21.21 0.14 -0.60
N VAL A 397 21.61 -0.84 -1.42
CA VAL A 397 22.60 -1.84 -1.03
C VAL A 397 23.65 -2.00 -2.12
N ILE A 398 24.88 -2.27 -1.70
CA ILE A 398 25.95 -2.69 -2.61
C ILE A 398 25.95 -4.21 -2.73
N GLY A 399 26.33 -4.75 -3.89
CA GLY A 399 26.41 -6.20 -4.06
C GLY A 399 27.81 -6.80 -3.86
N GLU A 400 27.96 -8.08 -4.23
CA GLU A 400 28.87 -9.11 -3.71
C GLU A 400 30.37 -8.91 -4.02
N ASP A 401 30.75 -8.27 -5.11
CA ASP A 401 32.16 -8.28 -5.57
C ASP A 401 33.02 -7.13 -4.99
N ILE A 402 33.14 -7.06 -3.67
CA ILE A 402 34.14 -6.19 -3.00
C ILE A 402 35.49 -6.93 -2.79
N HIS A 403 35.52 -8.25 -3.05
CA HIS A 403 36.72 -9.07 -2.84
C HIS A 403 37.64 -9.20 -4.07
N ASP A 404 37.15 -8.94 -5.28
CA ASP A 404 38.01 -8.86 -6.48
C ASP A 404 38.35 -7.40 -6.81
N LYS A 405 39.57 -7.00 -6.44
CA LYS A 405 40.10 -5.63 -6.55
C LYS A 405 40.39 -5.17 -7.98
N GLU A 406 39.77 -5.73 -9.02
CA GLU A 406 40.15 -5.44 -10.41
C GLU A 406 39.00 -5.16 -11.39
N THR A 407 37.72 -5.28 -11.00
CA THR A 407 36.59 -5.05 -11.93
C THR A 407 35.83 -3.75 -11.64
N ILE A 408 36.11 -2.75 -12.48
CA ILE A 408 35.33 -1.50 -12.59
C ILE A 408 33.96 -1.86 -13.19
N GLY A 409 32.87 -1.51 -12.51
CA GLY A 409 31.61 -1.16 -13.18
C GLY A 409 30.63 -2.28 -13.56
N TYR A 410 30.75 -3.50 -13.03
CA TYR A 410 29.64 -4.47 -13.10
C TYR A 410 28.90 -4.47 -11.76
N GLY A 411 28.12 -3.42 -11.52
CA GLY A 411 27.37 -3.29 -10.29
C GLY A 411 26.28 -4.36 -10.20
N ASP A 412 26.26 -5.07 -9.09
CA ASP A 412 25.13 -5.89 -8.63
C ASP A 412 24.37 -5.22 -7.47
N GLY A 413 24.74 -3.97 -7.18
CA GLY A 413 24.02 -3.10 -6.25
C GLY A 413 22.56 -2.91 -6.66
N SER A 414 21.71 -2.67 -5.68
CA SER A 414 20.26 -2.65 -5.85
C SER A 414 19.62 -1.61 -4.92
N ILE A 415 18.40 -1.20 -5.25
CA ILE A 415 17.50 -0.57 -4.29
C ILE A 415 16.36 -1.55 -4.03
N TYR A 416 16.11 -1.84 -2.77
CA TYR A 416 14.92 -2.57 -2.33
C TYR A 416 13.86 -1.57 -1.87
N LYS A 417 12.60 -1.92 -2.07
CA LYS A 417 11.46 -1.14 -1.61
C LYS A 417 10.67 -1.98 -0.61
N ILE A 418 10.51 -1.48 0.60
CA ILE A 418 9.64 -2.03 1.62
C ILE A 418 8.40 -1.15 1.74
N TYR A 419 7.24 -1.76 1.61
CA TYR A 419 5.95 -1.09 1.68
C TYR A 419 4.92 -2.01 2.34
N PRO A 420 3.85 -1.47 2.94
CA PRO A 420 2.85 -2.31 3.58
C PRO A 420 2.26 -3.36 2.61
N LYS A 421 2.15 -4.63 3.05
CA LYS A 421 1.26 -5.61 2.40
C LYS A 421 -0.11 -4.97 2.37
N GLU A 422 -0.77 -4.94 1.22
CA GLU A 422 -2.01 -4.18 1.01
C GLU A 422 -2.99 -4.26 2.20
N HIS A 423 -2.98 -3.21 3.02
CA HIS A 423 -4.15 -2.67 3.70
C HIS A 423 -3.98 -1.15 3.78
N LEU A 424 -3.92 -0.51 2.60
CA LEU A 424 -4.26 0.91 2.52
C LEU A 424 -5.70 1.05 3.03
N SER A 425 -5.94 1.96 3.98
CA SER A 425 -7.32 2.33 4.27
C SER A 425 -7.96 2.85 2.97
N PRO A 426 -9.26 2.61 2.73
CA PRO A 426 -9.94 3.05 1.52
C PRO A 426 -9.72 4.53 1.17
N LEU A 427 -9.53 5.36 2.20
CA LEU A 427 -9.20 6.78 2.09
C LEU A 427 -7.86 7.05 1.36
N LYS A 428 -6.82 6.27 1.66
CA LYS A 428 -5.48 6.46 1.05
C LYS A 428 -5.39 5.85 -0.35
N GLN A 429 -6.22 4.84 -0.65
CA GLN A 429 -6.38 4.31 -2.02
C GLN A 429 -7.11 5.30 -2.95
N TYR A 430 -8.09 6.03 -2.42
CA TYR A 430 -8.83 7.06 -3.14
C TYR A 430 -7.96 8.29 -3.48
N GLN A 431 -7.03 8.65 -2.60
CA GLN A 431 -6.14 9.82 -2.78
C GLN A 431 -5.01 9.58 -3.80
N SER A 432 -4.62 8.33 -4.06
CA SER A 432 -3.48 7.99 -4.93
C SER A 432 -3.84 7.69 -6.40
N SER A 433 -5.11 7.86 -6.81
CA SER A 433 -5.55 7.66 -8.21
C SER A 433 -5.19 6.30 -8.84
N THR A 434 -5.08 5.25 -8.01
CA THR A 434 -4.81 3.87 -8.45
C THR A 434 -6.13 3.09 -8.67
N PRO A 435 -6.19 2.15 -9.65
CA PRO A 435 -7.41 1.39 -9.95
C PRO A 435 -7.85 0.53 -8.75
N HIS A 436 -9.13 0.65 -8.36
CA HIS A 436 -9.67 0.18 -7.08
C HIS A 436 -9.91 -1.35 -6.99
N LYS A 437 -9.63 -1.94 -5.82
CA LYS A 437 -10.48 -3.01 -5.27
C LYS A 437 -11.66 -2.34 -4.56
N LYS A 438 -12.88 -2.73 -4.95
CA LYS A 438 -14.16 -2.28 -4.37
C LYS A 438 -14.07 -2.33 -2.83
N ILE A 439 -14.39 -1.23 -2.14
CA ILE A 439 -14.60 -1.26 -0.69
C ILE A 439 -15.76 -2.26 -0.46
N VAL A 440 -15.58 -3.26 0.39
CA VAL A 440 -16.68 -4.17 0.76
C VAL A 440 -16.82 -4.05 2.27
N CYS A 441 -17.93 -3.48 2.74
CA CYS A 441 -18.29 -3.59 4.15
C CYS A 441 -18.72 -5.02 4.44
N ASN A 442 -18.47 -5.50 5.65
CA ASN A 442 -19.03 -6.77 6.11
C ASN A 442 -20.56 -6.76 6.00
N GLU A 443 -21.16 -7.94 5.86
CA GLU A 443 -22.61 -8.13 5.60
C GLU A 443 -23.55 -7.67 6.73
N GLU A 444 -23.01 -7.08 7.80
CA GLU A 444 -23.74 -6.51 8.95
C GLU A 444 -23.56 -4.98 9.05
N LEU A 445 -22.74 -4.39 8.17
CA LEU A 445 -22.32 -2.99 8.24
C LEU A 445 -22.75 -2.22 7.00
N MET A 446 -23.29 -1.03 7.25
CA MET A 446 -23.68 -0.08 6.23
C MET A 446 -22.51 0.89 5.94
N PRO A 447 -22.08 1.02 4.68
CA PRO A 447 -21.15 2.06 4.27
C PRO A 447 -21.82 3.44 4.36
N ILE A 448 -21.13 4.41 4.97
CA ILE A 448 -21.56 5.81 5.05
C ILE A 448 -20.38 6.76 4.87
N MET A 449 -20.57 7.82 4.08
CA MET A 449 -19.55 8.83 3.81
C MET A 449 -19.76 10.07 4.69
N SER A 450 -18.72 10.48 5.42
CA SER A 450 -18.73 11.73 6.17
C SER A 450 -18.63 12.95 5.26
N LYS A 451 -18.90 14.13 5.83
CA LYS A 451 -18.68 15.42 5.13
C LYS A 451 -17.24 15.65 4.68
N SER A 452 -16.25 14.99 5.30
CA SER A 452 -14.86 15.07 4.87
C SER A 452 -14.54 14.14 3.70
N GLY A 453 -15.52 13.39 3.18
CA GLY A 453 -15.34 12.40 2.13
C GLY A 453 -14.84 11.04 2.62
N SER A 454 -14.78 10.81 3.95
CA SER A 454 -14.31 9.55 4.51
C SER A 454 -15.44 8.53 4.56
N ILE A 455 -15.25 7.33 4.02
CA ILE A 455 -16.22 6.23 4.10
C ILE A 455 -15.98 5.41 5.37
N TYR A 456 -17.04 5.15 6.12
CA TYR A 456 -17.08 4.33 7.33
C TYR A 456 -18.04 3.15 7.13
N CYS A 457 -17.66 1.95 7.56
CA CYS A 457 -18.59 0.82 7.70
C CYS A 457 -19.08 0.78 9.14
N VAL A 458 -20.38 1.03 9.37
CA VAL A 458 -20.98 1.06 10.72
C VAL A 458 -22.31 0.33 10.73
N TYR A 459 -22.78 -0.12 11.90
CA TYR A 459 -24.08 -0.78 11.99
C TYR A 459 -25.22 0.10 11.46
N PRO A 460 -26.28 -0.47 10.85
CA PRO A 460 -27.36 0.29 10.20
C PRO A 460 -27.97 1.39 11.06
N LYS A 461 -28.31 1.10 12.32
CA LYS A 461 -28.83 2.09 13.28
C LYS A 461 -27.89 3.29 13.47
N THR A 462 -26.58 3.03 13.53
CA THR A 462 -25.56 4.06 13.64
C THR A 462 -25.46 4.87 12.35
N ALA A 463 -25.41 4.20 11.19
CA ALA A 463 -25.38 4.88 9.89
C ALA A 463 -26.57 5.83 9.74
N LEU A 464 -27.80 5.34 9.95
CA LEU A 464 -29.02 6.14 9.86
C LEU A 464 -29.03 7.32 10.83
N THR A 465 -28.47 7.15 12.04
CA THR A 465 -28.30 8.25 13.00
C THR A 465 -27.34 9.31 12.46
N LEU A 466 -26.23 8.89 11.86
CA LEU A 466 -25.21 9.79 11.31
C LEU A 466 -25.69 10.53 10.05
N ILE A 467 -26.46 9.86 9.18
CA ILE A 467 -27.12 10.50 8.03
C ILE A 467 -28.00 11.65 8.54
N ASN A 468 -28.86 11.37 9.52
CA ASN A 468 -29.83 12.34 10.02
C ASN A 468 -29.20 13.48 10.83
N ILE A 469 -28.22 13.19 11.69
CA ILE A 469 -27.66 14.19 12.61
C ILE A 469 -26.51 14.98 11.97
N LEU A 470 -25.62 14.29 11.26
CA LEU A 470 -24.39 14.89 10.75
C LEU A 470 -24.48 15.25 9.26
N ASN A 471 -25.58 14.91 8.58
CA ASN A 471 -25.76 15.07 7.14
C ASN A 471 -24.63 14.36 6.38
N TRP A 472 -24.39 13.11 6.76
CA TRP A 472 -23.51 12.17 6.07
C TRP A 472 -24.28 11.47 4.96
N SER A 473 -23.58 11.00 3.93
CA SER A 473 -24.20 10.53 2.69
C SER A 473 -23.95 9.04 2.45
N ILE A 474 -24.94 8.36 1.87
CA ILE A 474 -24.74 7.06 1.21
C ILE A 474 -24.79 7.18 -0.32
N GLU A 475 -24.99 8.40 -0.81
CA GLU A 475 -25.13 8.73 -2.22
C GLU A 475 -23.80 9.25 -2.76
N HIS A 476 -23.05 8.35 -3.40
CA HIS A 476 -21.89 8.67 -4.24
C HIS A 476 -21.75 7.60 -5.33
N PRO A 477 -21.29 7.95 -6.54
CA PRO A 477 -21.04 6.97 -7.61
C PRO A 477 -20.12 5.81 -7.19
N ASP A 478 -19.22 6.10 -6.25
CA ASP A 478 -18.21 5.15 -5.74
C ASP A 478 -18.58 4.52 -4.40
N MET A 479 -19.77 4.79 -3.84
CA MET A 479 -20.22 4.10 -2.62
C MET A 479 -20.40 2.62 -2.92
N PRO A 480 -19.84 1.72 -2.09
CA PRO A 480 -20.09 0.31 -2.27
C PRO A 480 -21.57 0.01 -2.01
N LYS A 481 -22.07 -1.01 -2.69
CA LYS A 481 -23.43 -1.50 -2.49
C LYS A 481 -23.57 -2.01 -1.06
N ILE A 482 -24.77 -1.84 -0.52
CA ILE A 482 -25.07 -2.21 0.86
C ILE A 482 -25.36 -3.72 0.85
N GLU A 483 -24.62 -4.46 1.67
CA GLU A 483 -24.78 -5.90 1.84
C GLU A 483 -25.31 -6.10 3.26
N LEU A 484 -26.61 -6.23 3.44
CA LEU A 484 -27.28 -6.43 4.72
C LEU A 484 -28.19 -7.65 4.62
N LYS A 485 -27.58 -8.82 4.42
CA LYS A 485 -28.28 -10.11 4.29
C LYS A 485 -28.62 -10.67 5.66
N ASN A 486 -29.82 -11.22 5.81
CA ASN A 486 -30.30 -11.86 7.04
C ASN A 486 -30.20 -10.94 8.27
N GLN A 487 -30.39 -9.63 8.08
CA GLN A 487 -30.26 -8.64 9.15
C GLN A 487 -31.62 -8.32 9.77
N ASP A 488 -31.61 -8.06 11.07
CA ASP A 488 -32.73 -7.46 11.78
C ASP A 488 -32.70 -5.94 11.53
N LEU A 489 -33.63 -5.47 10.69
CA LEU A 489 -33.81 -4.06 10.35
C LEU A 489 -35.10 -3.49 10.95
N HIS A 490 -35.63 -4.14 11.98
CA HIS A 490 -36.88 -3.79 12.65
C HIS A 490 -36.90 -2.33 13.10
N GLY A 491 -37.97 -1.62 12.72
CA GLY A 491 -38.22 -0.25 13.16
C GLY A 491 -37.20 0.80 12.68
N LEU A 492 -36.26 0.43 11.80
CA LEU A 492 -35.28 1.37 11.25
C LEU A 492 -35.91 2.30 10.21
N ASN A 493 -35.37 3.50 10.07
CA ASN A 493 -35.88 4.49 9.11
C ASN A 493 -34.93 4.63 7.91
N PHE A 494 -35.36 4.14 6.74
CA PHE A 494 -34.68 4.23 5.45
C PHE A 494 -35.36 5.20 4.46
N GLU A 495 -36.29 6.04 4.93
CA GLU A 495 -37.03 6.98 4.09
C GLU A 495 -36.07 7.84 3.26
N HIS A 496 -36.39 8.00 1.97
CA HIS A 496 -35.63 8.82 1.01
C HIS A 496 -34.21 8.34 0.67
N LEU A 497 -33.79 7.15 1.13
CA LEU A 497 -32.47 6.62 0.83
C LEU A 497 -32.41 5.96 -0.55
N ASN A 498 -31.28 6.12 -1.24
CA ASN A 498 -30.96 5.34 -2.42
C ASN A 498 -30.25 4.04 -2.04
N LEU A 499 -30.98 2.92 -2.12
CA LEU A 499 -30.54 1.56 -1.82
C LEU A 499 -30.52 0.67 -3.08
N SER A 500 -30.47 1.28 -4.27
CA SER A 500 -30.45 0.56 -5.54
C SER A 500 -29.27 -0.41 -5.66
N ASP A 501 -29.50 -1.53 -6.36
CA ASP A 501 -28.56 -2.65 -6.56
C ASP A 501 -27.89 -3.21 -5.27
N SER A 502 -28.50 -3.01 -4.10
CA SER A 502 -28.01 -3.53 -2.81
C SER A 502 -28.64 -4.89 -2.48
N ASP A 503 -28.04 -5.65 -1.55
CA ASP A 503 -28.53 -6.99 -1.16
C ASP A 503 -29.05 -6.97 0.29
N PHE A 504 -30.34 -7.25 0.45
CA PHE A 504 -31.10 -7.31 1.69
C PHE A 504 -31.78 -8.68 1.88
N ARG A 505 -31.30 -9.70 1.19
CA ARG A 505 -31.95 -11.01 1.17
C ARG A 505 -32.11 -11.60 2.57
N GLY A 506 -33.30 -12.10 2.88
CA GLY A 506 -33.66 -12.70 4.16
C GLY A 506 -33.77 -11.70 5.32
N SER A 507 -33.71 -10.39 5.07
CA SER A 507 -33.74 -9.39 6.14
C SER A 507 -35.16 -9.07 6.61
N ASP A 508 -35.27 -8.74 7.88
CA ASP A 508 -36.55 -8.42 8.53
C ASP A 508 -36.78 -6.91 8.55
N PHE A 509 -37.74 -6.43 7.76
CA PHE A 509 -38.15 -5.03 7.71
C PHE A 509 -39.40 -4.75 8.54
N ASP A 510 -39.81 -5.63 9.45
CA ASP A 510 -41.00 -5.40 10.27
C ASP A 510 -40.94 -4.01 10.94
N ASN A 511 -42.04 -3.25 10.83
CA ASN A 511 -42.16 -1.87 11.32
C ASN A 511 -41.09 -0.87 10.82
N ALA A 512 -40.23 -1.21 9.85
CA ALA A 512 -39.29 -0.28 9.26
C ALA A 512 -40.03 0.80 8.43
N LYS A 513 -39.40 1.96 8.26
CA LYS A 513 -39.93 3.01 7.36
C LYS A 513 -39.14 3.00 6.07
N ILE A 514 -39.82 2.67 4.98
CA ILE A 514 -39.22 2.54 3.63
C ILE A 514 -39.94 3.38 2.58
N THR A 515 -40.77 4.34 3.00
CA THR A 515 -41.47 5.24 2.07
C THR A 515 -40.44 6.08 1.31
N ASN A 516 -40.68 6.30 0.02
CA ASN A 516 -39.78 7.06 -0.85
C ASN A 516 -38.34 6.51 -0.95
N THR A 517 -38.11 5.25 -0.58
CA THR A 517 -36.79 4.59 -0.70
C THR A 517 -36.61 4.03 -2.10
N ASN A 518 -35.41 4.15 -2.66
CA ASN A 518 -35.11 3.57 -3.97
C ASN A 518 -34.46 2.19 -3.81
N PHE A 519 -35.18 1.14 -4.18
CA PHE A 519 -34.72 -0.26 -4.22
C PHE A 519 -34.60 -0.79 -5.66
N ALA A 520 -34.48 0.08 -6.66
CA ALA A 520 -34.33 -0.37 -8.05
C ALA A 520 -33.19 -1.39 -8.17
N LYS A 521 -33.47 -2.55 -8.75
CA LYS A 521 -32.52 -3.67 -8.92
C LYS A 521 -31.91 -4.24 -7.63
N ALA A 522 -32.43 -3.88 -6.46
CA ALA A 522 -31.99 -4.46 -5.20
C ALA A 522 -32.46 -5.92 -5.09
N ASN A 523 -31.72 -6.73 -4.34
CA ASN A 523 -32.10 -8.07 -3.97
C ASN A 523 -32.77 -8.04 -2.58
N LEU A 524 -34.07 -8.28 -2.55
CA LEU A 524 -34.96 -8.35 -1.39
C LEU A 524 -35.60 -9.75 -1.29
N SER A 525 -35.02 -10.77 -1.93
CA SER A 525 -35.53 -12.13 -1.83
C SER A 525 -35.58 -12.62 -0.38
N ASP A 526 -36.55 -13.46 -0.04
CA ASP A 526 -36.80 -13.96 1.32
C ASP A 526 -37.05 -12.87 2.40
N ALA A 527 -37.17 -11.58 2.03
CA ALA A 527 -37.34 -10.50 3.00
C ALA A 527 -38.75 -10.48 3.59
N ASN A 528 -38.86 -10.10 4.87
CA ASN A 528 -40.15 -9.87 5.52
C ASN A 528 -40.59 -8.41 5.35
N LEU A 529 -41.56 -8.17 4.48
CA LEU A 529 -42.12 -6.85 4.13
C LEU A 529 -43.65 -6.79 4.38
N LEU A 530 -44.15 -7.66 5.27
CA LEU A 530 -45.57 -7.86 5.55
C LEU A 530 -46.29 -6.53 5.87
N GLY A 531 -47.32 -6.20 5.07
CA GLY A 531 -48.18 -5.04 5.30
C GLY A 531 -47.46 -3.68 5.34
N MET A 532 -46.26 -3.58 4.76
CA MET A 532 -45.48 -2.33 4.77
C MET A 532 -46.10 -1.22 3.93
N ASP A 533 -45.97 0.01 4.41
CA ASP A 533 -46.23 1.21 3.60
C ASP A 533 -45.06 1.43 2.64
N MET A 534 -45.30 1.11 1.37
CA MET A 534 -44.33 1.25 0.28
C MET A 534 -44.59 2.49 -0.59
N THR A 535 -45.31 3.48 -0.05
CA THR A 535 -45.64 4.71 -0.79
C THR A 535 -44.38 5.40 -1.31
N GLY A 536 -44.29 5.57 -2.63
CA GLY A 536 -43.18 6.24 -3.30
C GLY A 536 -41.90 5.40 -3.41
N THR A 537 -41.90 4.15 -2.95
CA THR A 537 -40.76 3.25 -3.07
C THR A 537 -40.56 2.86 -4.54
N ILE A 538 -39.31 2.77 -4.99
CA ILE A 538 -38.97 2.37 -6.37
C ILE A 538 -38.50 0.92 -6.36
N LEU A 539 -39.17 0.03 -7.09
CA LEU A 539 -38.91 -1.42 -7.12
C LEU A 539 -38.61 -1.97 -8.53
N THR A 540 -38.50 -1.10 -9.53
CA THR A 540 -38.23 -1.50 -10.92
C THR A 540 -36.99 -2.39 -11.01
N GLY A 541 -37.15 -3.59 -11.56
CA GLY A 541 -36.08 -4.59 -11.70
C GLY A 541 -35.57 -5.24 -10.41
N ALA A 542 -36.19 -4.97 -9.25
CA ALA A 542 -35.81 -5.59 -7.98
C ALA A 542 -36.12 -7.10 -7.98
N ASP A 543 -35.41 -7.85 -7.14
CA ASP A 543 -35.71 -9.26 -6.87
C ASP A 543 -36.38 -9.39 -5.50
N LEU A 544 -37.66 -9.76 -5.48
CA LEU A 544 -38.52 -9.99 -4.32
C LEU A 544 -38.93 -11.46 -4.22
N SER A 545 -38.19 -12.37 -4.88
CA SER A 545 -38.54 -13.80 -4.88
C SER A 545 -38.64 -14.34 -3.45
N ASP A 546 -39.66 -15.12 -3.16
CA ASP A 546 -39.94 -15.72 -1.84
C ASP A 546 -40.13 -14.71 -0.69
N ALA A 547 -40.22 -13.40 -0.97
CA ALA A 547 -40.49 -12.39 0.04
C ALA A 547 -41.94 -12.47 0.55
N ASN A 548 -42.16 -12.01 1.79
CA ASN A 548 -43.50 -11.85 2.35
C ASN A 548 -44.01 -10.42 2.13
N LEU A 549 -44.97 -10.26 1.23
CA LEU A 549 -45.59 -8.99 0.84
C LEU A 549 -47.12 -9.01 1.04
N ALA A 550 -47.62 -9.91 1.90
CA ALA A 550 -49.05 -10.03 2.12
C ALA A 550 -49.66 -8.73 2.65
N GLY A 551 -50.79 -8.33 2.10
CA GLY A 551 -51.52 -7.11 2.47
C GLY A 551 -50.85 -5.79 2.08
N VAL A 552 -49.78 -5.78 1.29
CA VAL A 552 -49.13 -4.55 0.81
C VAL A 552 -49.98 -3.87 -0.27
N ASP A 553 -50.06 -2.54 -0.24
CA ASP A 553 -50.71 -1.73 -1.27
C ASP A 553 -49.70 -1.27 -2.33
N PHE A 554 -49.78 -1.86 -3.52
CA PHE A 554 -48.98 -1.50 -4.69
C PHE A 554 -49.74 -0.60 -5.68
N SER A 555 -50.85 0.01 -5.28
CA SER A 555 -51.71 0.79 -6.18
C SER A 555 -50.92 1.87 -6.93
N GLY A 556 -50.95 1.80 -8.26
CA GLY A 556 -50.24 2.74 -9.14
C GLY A 556 -48.71 2.63 -9.15
N MET A 557 -48.11 1.64 -8.49
CA MET A 557 -46.65 1.45 -8.47
C MET A 557 -46.13 0.86 -9.79
N ASP A 558 -44.86 1.14 -10.09
CA ASP A 558 -44.15 0.56 -11.22
C ASP A 558 -43.29 -0.62 -10.76
N LEU A 559 -43.70 -1.83 -11.15
CA LEU A 559 -43.03 -3.11 -10.93
C LEU A 559 -42.45 -3.69 -12.23
N THR A 560 -42.16 -2.82 -13.21
CA THR A 560 -41.53 -3.21 -14.47
C THR A 560 -40.26 -4.02 -14.22
N GLU A 561 -40.14 -5.17 -14.88
CA GLU A 561 -39.02 -6.13 -14.77
C GLU A 561 -38.75 -6.68 -13.35
N THR A 562 -39.63 -6.46 -12.38
CA THR A 562 -39.48 -6.97 -11.01
C THR A 562 -39.69 -8.50 -10.97
N ARG A 563 -38.86 -9.19 -10.19
CA ARG A 563 -38.99 -10.64 -9.95
C ARG A 563 -39.73 -10.85 -8.64
N LEU A 564 -40.83 -11.57 -8.68
CA LEU A 564 -41.73 -11.87 -7.56
C LEU A 564 -41.95 -13.38 -7.45
N ILE A 565 -41.00 -14.21 -7.86
CA ILE A 565 -41.22 -15.66 -7.94
C ILE A 565 -41.44 -16.23 -6.54
N GLY A 566 -42.51 -16.98 -6.32
CA GLY A 566 -42.79 -17.59 -5.01
C GLY A 566 -43.19 -16.61 -3.90
N THR A 567 -43.30 -15.32 -4.19
CA THR A 567 -43.68 -14.29 -3.21
C THR A 567 -45.09 -14.52 -2.66
N ASP A 568 -45.30 -14.21 -1.37
CA ASP A 568 -46.64 -14.12 -0.79
C ASP A 568 -47.22 -12.72 -1.02
N LEU A 569 -48.15 -12.60 -1.96
CA LEU A 569 -48.91 -11.37 -2.27
C LEU A 569 -50.36 -11.48 -1.81
N SER A 570 -50.69 -12.40 -0.90
CA SER A 570 -52.07 -12.60 -0.48
C SER A 570 -52.68 -11.32 0.10
N ASN A 571 -53.87 -10.97 -0.38
CA ASN A 571 -54.58 -9.73 -0.05
C ASN A 571 -53.83 -8.43 -0.39
N ALA A 572 -52.80 -8.46 -1.23
CA ALA A 572 -52.16 -7.26 -1.75
C ALA A 572 -53.11 -6.48 -2.68
N VAL A 573 -52.92 -5.16 -2.78
CA VAL A 573 -53.71 -4.30 -3.67
C VAL A 573 -52.85 -3.93 -4.88
N LEU A 574 -53.23 -4.40 -6.08
CA LEU A 574 -52.48 -4.18 -7.32
C LEU A 574 -53.16 -3.19 -8.29
N THR A 575 -54.08 -2.36 -7.79
CA THR A 575 -54.91 -1.50 -8.66
C THR A 575 -54.04 -0.50 -9.42
N GLY A 576 -54.01 -0.62 -10.75
CA GLY A 576 -53.23 0.27 -11.63
C GLY A 576 -51.71 0.09 -11.54
N THR A 577 -51.23 -1.00 -10.94
CA THR A 577 -49.80 -1.34 -10.91
C THR A 577 -49.30 -1.68 -12.31
N ILE A 578 -48.10 -1.22 -12.68
CA ILE A 578 -47.44 -1.54 -13.95
C ILE A 578 -46.59 -2.80 -13.75
N LEU A 579 -46.92 -3.89 -14.45
CA LEU A 579 -46.23 -5.18 -14.34
C LEU A 579 -45.44 -5.57 -15.60
N THR A 580 -45.19 -4.63 -16.51
CA THR A 580 -44.54 -4.93 -17.80
C THR A 580 -43.24 -5.72 -17.61
N GLY A 581 -43.18 -6.94 -18.14
CA GLY A 581 -42.00 -7.81 -18.05
C GLY A 581 -41.71 -8.37 -16.65
N ALA A 582 -42.60 -8.19 -15.68
CA ALA A 582 -42.48 -8.78 -14.35
C ALA A 582 -42.65 -10.31 -14.38
N ASP A 583 -42.07 -10.98 -13.39
CA ASP A 583 -42.18 -12.42 -13.18
C ASP A 583 -42.85 -12.72 -11.85
N ILE A 584 -44.13 -13.06 -11.89
CA ILE A 584 -44.97 -13.46 -10.74
C ILE A 584 -45.21 -14.97 -10.73
N SER A 585 -44.27 -15.77 -11.24
CA SER A 585 -44.42 -17.23 -11.24
C SER A 585 -44.53 -17.77 -9.81
N GLN A 586 -45.41 -18.75 -9.60
CA GLN A 586 -45.60 -19.44 -8.31
C GLN A 586 -45.95 -18.51 -7.13
N THR A 587 -46.36 -17.26 -7.36
CA THR A 587 -46.81 -16.35 -6.30
C THR A 587 -48.12 -16.80 -5.68
N ASN A 588 -48.28 -16.56 -4.38
CA ASN A 588 -49.59 -16.63 -3.74
C ASN A 588 -50.36 -15.32 -3.99
N LEU A 589 -51.37 -15.37 -4.85
CA LEU A 589 -52.22 -14.24 -5.21
C LEU A 589 -53.62 -14.30 -4.58
N THR A 590 -53.79 -15.12 -3.53
CA THR A 590 -55.10 -15.31 -2.88
C THR A 590 -55.69 -13.96 -2.45
N GLY A 591 -56.88 -13.63 -2.94
CA GLY A 591 -57.61 -12.42 -2.56
C GLY A 591 -57.16 -11.14 -3.29
N VAL A 592 -56.32 -11.25 -4.33
CA VAL A 592 -55.94 -10.14 -5.21
C VAL A 592 -57.02 -9.95 -6.29
N ASP A 593 -57.43 -8.71 -6.53
CA ASP A 593 -58.36 -8.38 -7.63
C ASP A 593 -57.60 -8.07 -8.92
N PHE A 594 -57.79 -8.90 -9.95
CA PHE A 594 -57.16 -8.74 -11.26
C PHE A 594 -58.01 -7.95 -12.26
N SER A 595 -59.22 -7.53 -11.88
CA SER A 595 -60.15 -6.91 -12.83
C SER A 595 -59.58 -5.62 -13.42
N GLY A 596 -59.61 -5.53 -14.76
CA GLY A 596 -59.08 -4.39 -15.51
C GLY A 596 -57.55 -4.25 -15.54
N MET A 597 -56.78 -5.21 -15.02
CA MET A 597 -55.32 -5.15 -15.02
C MET A 597 -54.72 -5.44 -16.41
N ASP A 598 -53.64 -4.75 -16.76
CA ASP A 598 -52.82 -5.11 -17.92
C ASP A 598 -51.69 -6.06 -17.50
N LEU A 599 -51.83 -7.32 -17.86
CA LEU A 599 -50.86 -8.39 -17.64
C LEU A 599 -50.16 -8.81 -18.94
N SER A 600 -50.17 -7.95 -19.96
CA SER A 600 -49.54 -8.25 -21.25
C SER A 600 -48.04 -8.57 -21.08
N GLY A 601 -47.62 -9.72 -21.58
CA GLY A 601 -46.23 -10.18 -21.50
C GLY A 601 -45.71 -10.53 -20.10
N VAL A 602 -46.57 -10.55 -19.07
CA VAL A 602 -46.21 -10.95 -17.70
C VAL A 602 -46.02 -12.47 -17.63
N ARG A 603 -45.07 -12.94 -16.81
CA ARG A 603 -44.91 -14.37 -16.52
C ARG A 603 -45.66 -14.75 -15.24
N LEU A 604 -46.64 -15.64 -15.38
CA LEU A 604 -47.56 -16.15 -14.36
C LEU A 604 -47.44 -17.67 -14.17
N THR A 605 -46.28 -18.24 -14.51
CA THR A 605 -46.10 -19.70 -14.57
C THR A 605 -46.39 -20.36 -13.22
N GLY A 606 -47.25 -21.39 -13.22
CA GLY A 606 -47.55 -22.18 -12.01
C GLY A 606 -48.37 -21.45 -10.93
N VAL A 607 -48.91 -20.27 -11.21
CA VAL A 607 -49.81 -19.54 -10.30
C VAL A 607 -51.17 -20.24 -10.21
N ASP A 608 -51.85 -20.12 -9.06
CA ASP A 608 -53.27 -20.48 -8.94
C ASP A 608 -54.16 -19.26 -9.16
N LEU A 609 -54.88 -19.27 -10.29
CA LEU A 609 -55.89 -18.28 -10.66
C LEU A 609 -57.28 -18.93 -10.74
N SER A 610 -57.47 -20.12 -10.16
CA SER A 610 -58.73 -20.85 -10.32
C SER A 610 -59.89 -20.10 -9.69
N ASN A 611 -60.95 -19.91 -10.47
CA ASN A 611 -62.13 -19.12 -10.11
C ASN A 611 -61.87 -17.64 -9.79
N GLU A 612 -60.69 -17.10 -10.14
CA GLU A 612 -60.42 -15.67 -10.00
C GLU A 612 -61.18 -14.84 -11.03
N ASN A 613 -61.49 -13.58 -10.67
CA ASN A 613 -62.17 -12.65 -11.55
C ASN A 613 -61.16 -11.93 -12.46
N LEU A 614 -61.07 -12.34 -13.72
CA LEU A 614 -60.23 -11.72 -14.75
C LEU A 614 -61.00 -10.78 -15.70
N THR A 615 -62.15 -10.26 -15.27
CA THR A 615 -62.97 -9.34 -16.08
C THR A 615 -62.15 -8.13 -16.51
N ASP A 616 -62.14 -7.83 -17.81
CA ASP A 616 -61.40 -6.72 -18.42
C ASP A 616 -59.86 -6.79 -18.26
N THR A 617 -59.30 -7.91 -17.80
CA THR A 617 -57.85 -8.13 -17.73
C THR A 617 -57.26 -8.31 -19.15
N ILE A 618 -56.08 -7.75 -19.42
CA ILE A 618 -55.36 -7.93 -20.69
C ILE A 618 -54.27 -8.98 -20.51
N LEU A 619 -54.28 -10.05 -21.30
CA LEU A 619 -53.35 -11.19 -21.19
C LEU A 619 -52.53 -11.44 -22.47
N ILE A 620 -52.50 -10.47 -23.38
CA ILE A 620 -51.84 -10.58 -24.68
C ILE A 620 -50.35 -10.90 -24.48
N GLY A 621 -49.88 -12.01 -25.04
CA GLY A 621 -48.49 -12.45 -24.93
C GLY A 621 -48.04 -12.88 -23.53
N ALA A 622 -48.94 -12.96 -22.54
CA ALA A 622 -48.61 -13.42 -21.19
C ALA A 622 -48.18 -14.90 -21.18
N ASP A 623 -47.35 -15.29 -20.22
CA ASP A 623 -46.94 -16.68 -20.00
C ASP A 623 -47.68 -17.28 -18.80
N LEU A 624 -48.73 -18.03 -19.09
CA LEU A 624 -49.60 -18.78 -18.17
C LEU A 624 -49.27 -20.28 -18.18
N SER A 625 -48.01 -20.65 -18.46
CA SER A 625 -47.61 -22.07 -18.47
C SER A 625 -47.81 -22.70 -17.08
N ASP A 626 -48.33 -23.92 -17.02
CA ASP A 626 -48.60 -24.68 -15.79
C ASP A 626 -49.51 -23.97 -14.76
N THR A 627 -50.16 -22.85 -15.12
CA THR A 627 -51.07 -22.09 -14.27
C THR A 627 -52.37 -22.87 -14.03
N ASN A 628 -52.93 -22.81 -12.82
CA ASN A 628 -54.26 -23.32 -12.55
C ASN A 628 -55.33 -22.27 -12.91
N LEU A 629 -56.03 -22.49 -14.02
CA LEU A 629 -57.06 -21.59 -14.56
C LEU A 629 -58.46 -22.20 -14.46
N ALA A 630 -58.63 -23.24 -13.65
CA ALA A 630 -59.89 -23.98 -13.61
C ALA A 630 -61.09 -23.07 -13.25
N GLY A 631 -62.15 -23.15 -14.07
CA GLY A 631 -63.38 -22.39 -13.86
C GLY A 631 -63.33 -20.89 -14.21
N VAL A 632 -62.22 -20.39 -14.76
CA VAL A 632 -62.11 -18.99 -15.20
C VAL A 632 -62.98 -18.73 -16.43
N ASP A 633 -63.58 -17.54 -16.49
CA ASP A 633 -64.34 -17.05 -17.65
C ASP A 633 -63.48 -16.11 -18.50
N PHE A 634 -63.04 -16.59 -19.67
CA PHE A 634 -62.30 -15.79 -20.65
C PHE A 634 -63.21 -15.24 -21.76
N SER A 635 -64.53 -15.19 -21.56
CA SER A 635 -65.45 -14.78 -22.61
C SER A 635 -65.14 -13.39 -23.17
N GLY A 636 -64.97 -13.29 -24.49
CA GLY A 636 -64.64 -12.04 -25.19
C GLY A 636 -63.21 -11.52 -25.02
N MET A 637 -62.33 -12.23 -24.30
CA MET A 637 -60.97 -11.77 -24.04
C MET A 637 -60.04 -11.96 -25.25
N ASP A 638 -58.98 -11.14 -25.32
CA ASP A 638 -57.91 -11.32 -26.30
C ASP A 638 -56.70 -12.01 -25.64
N LEU A 639 -56.47 -13.26 -26.04
CA LEU A 639 -55.35 -14.10 -25.62
C LEU A 639 -54.33 -14.29 -26.77
N THR A 640 -54.25 -13.31 -27.67
CA THR A 640 -53.29 -13.35 -28.78
C THR A 640 -51.86 -13.54 -28.27
N GLY A 641 -51.18 -14.56 -28.77
CA GLY A 641 -49.79 -14.89 -28.42
C GLY A 641 -49.56 -15.38 -26.99
N THR A 642 -50.61 -15.61 -26.19
CA THR A 642 -50.50 -16.10 -24.81
C THR A 642 -49.97 -17.54 -24.79
N ILE A 643 -49.09 -17.85 -23.84
CA ILE A 643 -48.51 -19.18 -23.65
C ILE A 643 -49.28 -19.87 -22.52
N LEU A 644 -49.96 -20.97 -22.81
CA LEU A 644 -50.82 -21.74 -21.91
C LEU A 644 -50.31 -23.19 -21.77
N ARG A 645 -49.00 -23.40 -21.91
CA ARG A 645 -48.43 -24.75 -21.98
C ARG A 645 -48.60 -25.48 -20.64
N GLY A 646 -49.17 -26.67 -20.63
CA GLY A 646 -49.42 -27.42 -19.39
C GLY A 646 -50.48 -26.81 -18.46
N ALA A 647 -51.12 -25.70 -18.85
CA ALA A 647 -52.09 -25.01 -18.00
C ALA A 647 -53.34 -25.87 -17.72
N ASN A 648 -53.90 -25.73 -16.52
CA ASN A 648 -55.15 -26.41 -16.17
C ASN A 648 -56.36 -25.56 -16.58
N LEU A 649 -56.95 -25.86 -17.74
CA LEU A 649 -58.10 -25.17 -18.32
C LEU A 649 -59.43 -25.89 -18.05
N LEU A 650 -59.51 -26.72 -17.01
CA LEU A 650 -60.71 -27.48 -16.66
C LEU A 650 -61.92 -26.55 -16.45
N ASN A 651 -63.00 -26.80 -17.19
CA ASN A 651 -64.26 -26.03 -17.14
C ASN A 651 -64.10 -24.52 -17.40
N VAL A 652 -63.07 -24.10 -18.13
CA VAL A 652 -62.91 -22.71 -18.57
C VAL A 652 -63.95 -22.36 -19.64
N ILE A 653 -64.47 -21.13 -19.58
CA ILE A 653 -65.38 -20.59 -20.60
C ILE A 653 -64.57 -19.74 -21.58
N LEU A 654 -64.66 -20.06 -22.88
CA LEU A 654 -63.91 -19.36 -23.94
C LEU A 654 -64.83 -18.59 -24.92
N THR A 655 -66.10 -18.37 -24.63
CA THR A 655 -67.04 -17.80 -25.64
C THR A 655 -66.53 -16.49 -26.23
N ASP A 656 -66.37 -16.41 -27.55
CA ASP A 656 -65.86 -15.22 -28.25
C ASP A 656 -64.41 -14.78 -27.87
N THR A 657 -63.57 -15.65 -27.26
CA THR A 657 -62.15 -15.34 -27.00
C THR A 657 -61.32 -15.36 -28.29
N ILE A 658 -60.29 -14.51 -28.38
CA ILE A 658 -59.31 -14.52 -29.48
C ILE A 658 -58.08 -15.33 -29.03
N LEU A 659 -57.73 -16.40 -29.76
CA LEU A 659 -56.61 -17.31 -29.46
C LEU A 659 -55.50 -17.29 -30.51
N THR A 660 -55.45 -16.26 -31.35
CA THR A 660 -54.48 -16.14 -32.45
C THR A 660 -53.04 -16.27 -31.94
N GLY A 661 -52.29 -17.27 -32.40
CA GLY A 661 -50.90 -17.47 -31.99
C GLY A 661 -50.71 -18.01 -30.57
N ALA A 662 -51.78 -18.39 -29.86
CA ALA A 662 -51.68 -18.96 -28.52
C ALA A 662 -51.06 -20.38 -28.53
N ASP A 663 -50.26 -20.70 -27.51
CA ASP A 663 -49.64 -22.04 -27.34
C ASP A 663 -50.32 -22.81 -26.20
N LEU A 664 -51.19 -23.77 -26.55
CA LEU A 664 -51.92 -24.63 -25.61
C LEU A 664 -51.32 -26.04 -25.54
N SER A 665 -50.03 -26.19 -25.85
CA SER A 665 -49.37 -27.50 -25.77
C SER A 665 -49.50 -28.10 -24.37
N ASP A 666 -49.85 -29.38 -24.26
CA ASP A 666 -49.97 -30.12 -23.00
C ASP A 666 -51.04 -29.58 -22.02
N ALA A 667 -51.87 -28.61 -22.42
CA ALA A 667 -52.90 -28.02 -21.56
C ALA A 667 -54.07 -28.99 -21.29
N ASN A 668 -54.61 -28.96 -20.06
CA ASN A 668 -55.79 -29.74 -19.70
C ASN A 668 -57.08 -29.04 -20.19
N LEU A 669 -57.56 -29.44 -21.36
CA LEU A 669 -58.77 -28.91 -22.00
C LEU A 669 -60.05 -29.71 -21.66
N ALA A 670 -60.02 -30.54 -20.61
CA ALA A 670 -61.21 -31.31 -20.23
C ALA A 670 -62.40 -30.40 -19.93
N GLY A 671 -63.54 -30.65 -20.58
CA GLY A 671 -64.76 -29.86 -20.39
C GLY A 671 -64.80 -28.53 -21.15
N VAL A 672 -63.79 -28.21 -21.95
CA VAL A 672 -63.75 -27.00 -22.78
C VAL A 672 -64.43 -27.25 -24.14
N ASP A 673 -65.38 -26.38 -24.52
CA ASP A 673 -66.01 -26.43 -25.85
C ASP A 673 -65.19 -25.63 -26.89
N LEU A 674 -64.46 -26.36 -27.73
CA LEU A 674 -63.70 -25.80 -28.86
C LEU A 674 -64.44 -25.92 -30.19
N SER A 675 -65.75 -26.20 -30.19
CA SER A 675 -66.51 -26.29 -31.43
C SER A 675 -66.62 -24.92 -32.12
N GLY A 676 -66.26 -24.86 -33.41
CA GLY A 676 -66.33 -23.64 -34.22
C GLY A 676 -65.10 -22.73 -34.18
N TRP A 677 -64.02 -23.12 -33.48
CA TRP A 677 -62.78 -22.35 -33.40
C TRP A 677 -61.86 -22.55 -34.59
N ASP A 678 -61.20 -21.48 -35.04
CA ASP A 678 -60.09 -21.57 -36.00
C ASP A 678 -58.80 -21.96 -35.27
N LEU A 679 -58.43 -23.24 -35.38
CA LEU A 679 -57.26 -23.81 -34.71
C LEU A 679 -55.97 -23.69 -35.55
N THR A 680 -55.99 -23.06 -36.72
CA THR A 680 -54.85 -23.09 -37.67
C THR A 680 -53.63 -22.32 -37.18
N GLU A 681 -53.86 -21.27 -36.38
CA GLU A 681 -52.80 -20.43 -35.80
C GLU A 681 -52.54 -20.74 -34.32
N MET A 682 -53.16 -21.80 -33.78
CA MET A 682 -52.93 -22.27 -32.41
C MET A 682 -51.91 -23.40 -32.40
N LYS A 683 -51.04 -23.42 -31.40
CA LYS A 683 -50.15 -24.56 -31.17
C LYS A 683 -50.80 -25.52 -30.17
N LEU A 684 -51.17 -26.70 -30.67
CA LEU A 684 -51.77 -27.78 -29.91
C LEU A 684 -50.91 -29.03 -30.07
N THR A 685 -50.14 -29.37 -29.04
CA THR A 685 -49.43 -30.66 -28.94
C THR A 685 -49.51 -31.15 -27.50
N GLY A 686 -50.11 -32.30 -27.25
CA GLY A 686 -50.29 -32.87 -25.91
C GLY A 686 -50.79 -34.29 -25.98
#